data_AF-A0A923JMT4-F1
#
_entry.id   AF-A0A923JMT4-F1
#
_cell.length_a   1.000
_cell.length_b   1.000
_cell.length_c   1.000
_cell.angle_alpha   90.00
_cell.angle_beta   90.00
_cell.angle_gamma   90.00
#
_symmetry.space_group_name_H-M   'P 1'
#
loop_
_entity.id
_entity.type
_entity.pdbx_description
1 polymer ?
#
loop_
_entity_poly.entity_id
_entity_poly.type
_entity_poly.pdbx_seq_one_letter_code
_entity_poly.pdbx_strand_id
1 'polypeptide(L)'
;MSFQLASLRENAIFMFPGQGTDLQGTLATLHGIGPEFAQRIEEVLCAVDIALESAQQHRPIASGVIRRVLLHPDGKSPLPVGVPQMASFTASIALVRVFELFGIRPRVIVAQSLGEIAAMVCAGALELTDGVRAICAANNAFQDQEGKGAMVLVGGSEQDTVSIIEAVGRSDLVLAGVNTPRQCLVSGPNEAVDALMSQAPGSVRLMKLDVPYASHHPALTSTAQCFLTQIREFSPRSLRVPVYSCVARRVYRENDDLLQGLADCIIKPAHLLQALREVDRNEQTVFVDLGVGGGLSRCVHATLPRVQTCAPLMQDHEEISALFDELQYSPGAGDPLKDRTICDLVDALETGISTDIRAQAAQVLASLDLSHRIGMSNLELHRATYARLRALIKALPANTRLFDQPDLMLALSQSLGVTDPSLFIAFAIQYGLCVGTLIEFEQDNPNAIRLRQALESGEKVSAYMITEIGGSNSQIANRTEAVFDLASRSFTLHTPDNGALKFTNVGISDQAKIGVVCARLKIDDRDCGVYPFAFDISDHRGPHPGVRLSSPAEIPLVPFDYGLAGFDHVHLPYCAWLSGTASIDEQGILHDPLSDLDERLVRTLVAPAHVWAMAAVAMCAVARASVGLALSHSLRRSTMARIGADASLLSYSTQRRALFAALATTYVTTCQVNHEVEGWMQRVRERTTRRTADASALTWAPWSSANRSLALSKALCTWAVEQVVSECRLRCGVAGDLTLNRFMEYQGLAHIFNDGGGNNLLIVLDTAKSLSALPLDLPPVFSGSARLSEPEYWLFLFRTREYRLISRLKADVEAAEVLGCDPMQVWNPLLVGARAVGEAHGLRLFLESALQALSVVSLPRVKKMLGNLTALFVLERIEQNAAWFISEGLLELDMYRQLEGEITVLCDQLAQHTPLWIAAFGYPGSATQAPIGDDLDYASALADALSWAVGAHPQR
;
A
#
# COMPACT_ATOMS: atom_id res chain seq x y z
N MET A 1 3.67 22.04 0.93
CA MET A 1 5.09 22.16 1.30
C MET A 1 5.42 20.99 2.21
N SER A 2 6.37 20.13 1.81
CA SER A 2 6.76 18.94 2.59
C SER A 2 7.63 19.36 3.76
N PHE A 3 7.06 19.31 4.96
CA PHE A 3 7.77 19.52 6.22
C PHE A 3 8.66 18.28 6.52
N GLN A 4 9.92 18.46 6.95
CA GLN A 4 10.77 17.32 7.35
C GLN A 4 10.48 16.96 8.81
N LEU A 5 9.54 16.04 9.08
CA LEU A 5 9.06 15.74 10.44
C LEU A 5 10.12 15.17 11.39
N ALA A 6 11.15 14.50 10.85
CA ALA A 6 12.31 14.09 11.64
C ALA A 6 12.97 15.29 12.36
N SER A 7 12.95 16.47 11.73
CA SER A 7 13.49 17.69 12.32
C SER A 7 12.66 18.25 13.48
N LEU A 8 11.36 17.95 13.54
CA LEU A 8 10.48 18.40 14.64
C LEU A 8 10.88 17.77 15.98
N ARG A 9 11.30 16.49 15.99
CA ARG A 9 11.68 15.80 17.23
C ARG A 9 12.97 16.34 17.83
N GLU A 10 13.94 16.71 16.99
CA GLU A 10 15.30 17.07 17.43
C GLU A 10 15.57 18.58 17.44
N ASN A 11 14.85 19.37 16.63
CA ASN A 11 15.15 20.78 16.37
C ASN A 11 13.94 21.72 16.55
N ALA A 12 12.96 21.35 17.39
CA ALA A 12 11.80 22.20 17.68
C ALA A 12 12.16 23.41 18.57
N ILE A 13 11.68 24.58 18.18
CA ILE A 13 11.59 25.79 19.01
C ILE A 13 10.12 26.04 19.29
N PHE A 14 9.70 25.94 20.55
CA PHE A 14 8.32 26.22 20.94
C PHE A 14 8.13 27.71 21.16
N MET A 15 7.08 28.28 20.57
CA MET A 15 6.74 29.69 20.75
C MET A 15 5.38 29.81 21.44
N PHE A 16 5.36 30.49 22.58
CA PHE A 16 4.12 30.74 23.34
C PHE A 16 3.60 32.15 23.05
N PRO A 17 2.36 32.30 22.57
CA PRO A 17 1.76 33.61 22.30
C PRO A 17 1.35 34.30 23.60
N GLY A 18 1.13 35.61 23.54
CA GLY A 18 0.46 36.35 24.60
C GLY A 18 -1.03 36.02 24.66
N GLN A 19 -1.89 37.00 24.32
CA GLN A 19 -3.32 36.78 24.22
C GLN A 19 -3.73 36.43 22.78
N GLY A 20 -4.37 35.27 22.60
CA GLY A 20 -4.93 34.85 21.31
C GLY A 20 -6.29 35.49 21.01
N THR A 21 -6.64 35.52 19.74
CA THR A 21 -7.99 35.84 19.24
C THR A 21 -8.63 34.57 18.68
N ASP A 22 -9.97 34.48 18.72
CA ASP A 22 -10.74 33.39 18.11
C ASP A 22 -10.48 31.99 18.72
N LEU A 23 -10.65 31.89 20.05
CA LEU A 23 -10.28 30.71 20.84
C LEU A 23 -11.29 29.55 20.78
N GLN A 24 -12.43 29.75 20.11
CA GLN A 24 -13.55 28.81 20.17
C GLN A 24 -13.28 27.53 19.38
N GLY A 25 -13.50 26.38 20.02
CA GLY A 25 -13.33 25.06 19.38
C GLY A 25 -11.88 24.70 19.02
N THR A 26 -10.90 25.45 19.52
CA THR A 26 -9.49 25.32 19.09
C THR A 26 -8.82 24.01 19.49
N LEU A 27 -9.36 23.29 20.47
CA LEU A 27 -8.95 21.93 20.81
C LEU A 27 -9.92 20.87 20.30
N ALA A 28 -11.07 21.24 19.71
CA ALA A 28 -12.08 20.28 19.27
C ALA A 28 -11.54 19.32 18.21
N THR A 29 -10.78 19.85 17.24
CA THR A 29 -10.12 19.04 16.22
C THR A 29 -9.13 18.06 16.84
N LEU A 30 -8.20 18.53 17.69
CA LEU A 30 -7.21 17.70 18.36
C LEU A 30 -7.84 16.62 19.25
N HIS A 31 -8.92 16.98 19.96
CA HIS A 31 -9.68 16.07 20.81
C HIS A 31 -10.35 14.96 20.00
N GLY A 32 -10.80 15.24 18.78
CA GLY A 32 -11.46 14.30 17.88
C GLY A 32 -10.55 13.29 17.17
N ILE A 33 -9.23 13.46 17.17
CA ILE A 33 -8.30 12.60 16.42
C ILE A 33 -8.21 11.18 17.01
N GLY A 34 -8.23 11.06 18.35
CA GLY A 34 -8.12 9.76 19.00
C GLY A 34 -8.18 9.80 20.53
N PRO A 35 -8.41 8.65 21.18
CA PRO A 35 -8.64 8.57 22.62
C PRO A 35 -7.44 9.04 23.46
N GLU A 36 -6.20 8.83 22.99
CA GLU A 36 -4.99 9.28 23.71
C GLU A 36 -4.87 10.81 23.73
N PHE A 37 -5.25 11.49 22.65
CA PHE A 37 -5.23 12.95 22.58
C PHE A 37 -6.34 13.54 23.45
N ALA A 38 -7.54 13.00 23.32
CA ALA A 38 -8.66 13.35 24.19
C ALA A 38 -8.24 13.22 25.66
N GLN A 39 -7.64 12.10 26.07
CA GLN A 39 -7.16 11.91 27.45
C GLN A 39 -6.18 13.01 27.88
N ARG A 40 -5.14 13.33 27.10
CA ARG A 40 -4.17 14.37 27.46
C ARG A 40 -4.79 15.76 27.57
N ILE A 41 -5.72 16.08 26.67
CA ILE A 41 -6.45 17.35 26.68
C ILE A 41 -7.35 17.41 27.93
N GLU A 42 -8.07 16.34 28.23
CA GLU A 42 -8.97 16.25 29.38
C GLU A 42 -8.22 16.32 30.71
N GLU A 43 -7.02 15.73 30.82
CA GLU A 43 -6.13 15.86 31.99
C GLU A 43 -5.79 17.33 32.26
N VAL A 44 -5.43 18.09 31.21
CA VAL A 44 -5.12 19.53 31.35
C VAL A 44 -6.38 20.32 31.71
N LEU A 45 -7.50 20.09 31.04
CA LEU A 45 -8.77 20.77 31.33
C LEU A 45 -9.23 20.52 32.77
N CYS A 46 -9.15 19.28 33.24
CA CYS A 46 -9.50 18.91 34.61
C CYS A 46 -8.58 19.59 35.64
N ALA A 47 -7.27 19.59 35.39
CA ALA A 47 -6.31 20.28 36.26
C ALA A 47 -6.56 21.79 36.30
N VAL A 48 -6.96 22.40 35.18
CA VAL A 48 -7.35 23.81 35.11
C VAL A 48 -8.62 24.07 35.91
N ASP A 49 -9.66 23.26 35.75
CA ASP A 49 -10.91 23.39 36.52
C ASP A 49 -10.66 23.29 38.04
N ILE A 50 -9.88 22.30 38.48
CA ILE A 50 -9.50 22.13 39.91
C ILE A 50 -8.70 23.34 40.40
N ALA A 51 -7.73 23.82 39.62
CA ALA A 51 -6.92 24.95 40.01
C ALA A 51 -7.75 26.26 40.08
N LEU A 52 -8.71 26.45 39.17
CA LEU A 52 -9.64 27.59 39.18
C LEU A 52 -10.47 27.62 40.46
N GLU A 53 -10.94 26.48 40.97
CA GLU A 53 -11.71 26.38 42.22
C GLU A 53 -10.90 26.81 43.45
N SER A 54 -9.58 26.55 43.43
CA SER A 54 -8.67 26.90 44.53
C SER A 54 -8.08 28.31 44.44
N ALA A 55 -8.15 28.95 43.28
CA ALA A 55 -7.53 30.24 43.04
C ALA A 55 -8.37 31.41 43.58
N GLN A 56 -7.71 32.41 44.16
CA GLN A 56 -8.38 33.66 44.54
C GLN A 56 -8.75 34.45 43.28
N GLN A 57 -10.05 34.67 43.07
CA GLN A 57 -10.57 35.36 41.89
C GLN A 57 -11.59 36.42 42.32
N HIS A 58 -11.46 37.64 41.80
CA HIS A 58 -12.46 38.70 42.02
C HIS A 58 -13.68 38.53 41.12
N ARG A 59 -13.48 38.08 39.87
CA ARG A 59 -14.54 37.75 38.91
C ARG A 59 -14.36 36.27 38.52
N PRO A 60 -15.06 35.32 39.19
CA PRO A 60 -14.75 33.90 39.06
C PRO A 60 -15.05 33.37 37.65
N ILE A 61 -14.07 32.70 37.05
CA ILE A 61 -14.28 31.87 35.86
C ILE A 61 -14.92 30.57 36.35
N ALA A 62 -16.20 30.37 36.02
CA ALA A 62 -16.91 29.16 36.43
C ALA A 62 -16.26 27.89 35.85
N SER A 63 -16.25 26.83 36.66
CA SER A 63 -15.77 25.50 36.27
C SER A 63 -16.44 25.04 34.96
N GLY A 64 -15.65 24.49 34.03
CA GLY A 64 -16.11 24.04 32.72
C GLY A 64 -16.30 25.13 31.66
N VAL A 65 -16.13 26.42 31.98
CA VAL A 65 -16.17 27.50 30.95
C VAL A 65 -15.03 27.35 29.95
N ILE A 66 -13.81 27.07 30.42
CA ILE A 66 -12.65 26.90 29.53
C ILE A 66 -12.80 25.66 28.64
N ARG A 67 -13.29 24.55 29.20
CA ARG A 67 -13.64 23.35 28.42
C ARG A 67 -14.62 23.69 27.30
N ARG A 68 -15.71 24.39 27.63
CA ARG A 68 -16.73 24.78 26.65
C ARG A 68 -16.13 25.63 25.54
N VAL A 69 -15.37 26.67 25.88
CA VAL A 69 -14.71 27.53 24.90
C VAL A 69 -13.80 26.72 23.97
N LEU A 70 -12.97 25.81 24.50
CA LEU A 70 -11.96 25.12 23.70
C LEU A 70 -12.49 23.92 22.92
N LEU A 71 -13.56 23.25 23.36
CA LEU A 71 -14.10 22.03 22.74
C LEU A 71 -15.43 22.24 22.00
N HIS A 72 -16.19 23.28 22.31
CA HIS A 72 -17.52 23.50 21.76
C HIS A 72 -17.62 24.89 21.11
N PRO A 73 -17.61 24.98 19.77
CA PRO A 73 -17.79 26.26 19.09
C PRO A 73 -19.25 26.74 19.26
N ASP A 74 -19.45 27.78 20.06
CA ASP A 74 -20.78 28.34 20.40
C ASP A 74 -21.08 29.67 19.67
N GLY A 75 -20.21 30.11 18.74
CA GLY A 75 -20.40 31.31 17.91
C GLY A 75 -19.81 32.60 18.49
N LYS A 76 -19.66 33.65 17.66
CA LYS A 76 -18.83 34.88 17.85
C LYS A 76 -19.19 35.82 19.02
N SER A 77 -19.74 35.34 20.14
CA SER A 77 -19.94 36.18 21.32
C SER A 77 -18.60 36.59 21.93
N PRO A 78 -18.42 37.87 22.32
CA PRO A 78 -17.23 38.32 23.05
C PRO A 78 -17.08 37.52 24.34
N LEU A 79 -15.88 37.01 24.59
CA LEU A 79 -15.58 36.28 25.82
C LEU A 79 -15.35 37.29 26.96
N PRO A 80 -15.82 37.01 28.19
CA PRO A 80 -15.55 37.87 29.34
C PRO A 80 -14.05 38.06 29.58
N VAL A 81 -13.66 39.23 30.08
CA VAL A 81 -12.26 39.54 30.41
C VAL A 81 -11.66 38.45 31.31
N GLY A 82 -10.45 38.02 30.97
CA GLY A 82 -9.70 36.95 31.63
C GLY A 82 -9.94 35.54 31.06
N VAL A 83 -11.11 35.28 30.46
CA VAL A 83 -11.38 33.99 29.79
C VAL A 83 -10.47 33.76 28.57
N PRO A 84 -10.24 34.76 27.67
CA PRO A 84 -9.32 34.57 26.55
C PRO A 84 -7.90 34.17 26.96
N GLN A 85 -7.37 34.82 28.00
CA GLN A 85 -6.02 34.55 28.46
C GLN A 85 -5.90 33.13 29.05
N MET A 86 -6.88 32.71 29.87
CA MET A 86 -6.92 31.36 30.44
C MET A 86 -7.10 30.28 29.37
N ALA A 87 -7.97 30.51 28.38
CA ALA A 87 -8.18 29.58 27.28
C ALA A 87 -6.94 29.45 26.38
N SER A 88 -6.25 30.57 26.07
CA SER A 88 -5.00 30.56 25.30
C SER A 88 -3.88 29.79 26.02
N PHE A 89 -3.72 30.01 27.33
CA PHE A 89 -2.80 29.27 28.19
C PHE A 89 -3.11 27.76 28.17
N THR A 90 -4.38 27.41 28.38
CA THR A 90 -4.83 26.02 28.45
C THR A 90 -4.62 25.28 27.13
N ALA A 91 -4.94 25.91 25.99
CA ALA A 91 -4.72 25.35 24.67
C ALA A 91 -3.23 25.10 24.38
N SER A 92 -2.37 26.06 24.73
CA SER A 92 -0.92 25.93 24.56
C SER A 92 -0.37 24.75 25.36
N ILE A 93 -0.79 24.60 26.63
CA ILE A 93 -0.34 23.49 27.48
C ILE A 93 -0.90 22.15 27.02
N ALA A 94 -2.16 22.10 26.60
CA ALA A 94 -2.77 20.88 26.07
C ALA A 94 -2.02 20.39 24.82
N LEU A 95 -1.69 21.28 23.89
CA LEU A 95 -0.88 20.92 22.71
C LEU A 95 0.52 20.45 23.10
N VAL A 96 1.16 21.09 24.09
CA VAL A 96 2.43 20.58 24.63
C VAL A 96 2.27 19.14 25.09
N ARG A 97 1.25 18.83 25.91
CA ARG A 97 0.98 17.45 26.40
C ARG A 97 0.74 16.44 25.28
N VAL A 98 0.07 16.85 24.20
CA VAL A 98 -0.09 16.02 23.00
C VAL A 98 1.28 15.76 22.36
N PHE A 99 2.12 16.78 22.19
CA PHE A 99 3.47 16.59 21.65
C PHE A 99 4.37 15.67 22.51
N GLU A 100 4.17 15.64 23.82
CA GLU A 100 4.91 14.74 24.71
C GLU A 100 4.65 13.25 24.41
N LEU A 101 3.45 12.90 23.88
CA LEU A 101 3.13 11.53 23.45
C LEU A 101 4.07 11.05 22.34
N PHE A 102 4.61 11.98 21.54
CA PHE A 102 5.48 11.70 20.40
C PHE A 102 6.96 11.92 20.71
N GLY A 103 7.30 12.15 21.97
CA GLY A 103 8.67 12.44 22.39
C GLY A 103 9.20 13.80 21.92
N ILE A 104 8.34 14.70 21.42
CA ILE A 104 8.77 16.02 20.96
C ILE A 104 9.01 16.93 22.16
N ARG A 105 10.20 17.52 22.21
CA ARG A 105 10.61 18.47 23.25
C ARG A 105 11.25 19.70 22.60
N PRO A 106 11.01 20.91 23.12
CA PRO A 106 11.68 22.09 22.62
C PRO A 106 13.16 22.10 23.01
N ARG A 107 14.02 22.52 22.10
CA ARG A 107 15.42 22.86 22.39
C ARG A 107 15.55 24.23 23.06
N VAL A 108 14.69 25.15 22.65
CA VAL A 108 14.56 26.51 23.17
C VAL A 108 13.08 26.89 23.14
N ILE A 109 12.65 27.66 24.12
CA ILE A 109 11.31 28.25 24.16
C ILE A 109 11.42 29.75 23.91
N VAL A 110 10.55 30.30 23.07
CA VAL A 110 10.38 31.74 22.88
C VAL A 110 9.06 32.16 23.49
N ALA A 111 9.12 33.03 24.49
CA ALA A 111 7.94 33.50 25.22
C ALA A 111 7.58 34.93 24.80
N GLN A 112 6.35 35.13 24.33
CA GLN A 112 5.85 36.46 23.97
C GLN A 112 4.83 36.95 25.01
N SER A 113 5.15 38.04 25.70
CA SER A 113 4.26 38.69 26.67
C SER A 113 3.75 37.69 27.73
N LEU A 114 2.45 37.67 28.03
CA LEU A 114 1.84 36.78 29.02
C LEU A 114 1.92 35.28 28.66
N GLY A 115 2.35 34.93 27.44
CA GLY A 115 2.75 33.57 27.07
C GLY A 115 3.92 33.02 27.89
N GLU A 116 4.66 33.92 28.55
CA GLU A 116 5.75 33.59 29.46
C GLU A 116 5.29 32.72 30.64
N ILE A 117 4.03 32.85 31.09
CA ILE A 117 3.47 31.96 32.12
C ILE A 117 3.39 30.51 31.61
N ALA A 118 2.88 30.30 30.38
CA ALA A 118 2.84 28.97 29.75
C ALA A 118 4.25 28.42 29.47
N ALA A 119 5.18 29.30 29.08
CA ALA A 119 6.58 28.93 28.90
C ALA A 119 7.24 28.44 30.20
N MET A 120 6.95 29.08 31.35
CA MET A 120 7.46 28.64 32.65
C MET A 120 6.91 27.27 33.06
N VAL A 121 5.65 26.97 32.74
CA VAL A 121 5.06 25.64 32.97
C VAL A 121 5.71 24.59 32.05
N CYS A 122 5.86 24.89 30.76
CA CYS A 122 6.49 23.99 29.79
C CYS A 122 7.96 23.71 30.13
N ALA A 123 8.72 24.73 30.55
CA ALA A 123 10.11 24.59 30.99
C ALA A 123 10.26 23.92 32.37
N GLY A 124 9.15 23.62 33.05
CA GLY A 124 9.13 22.94 34.35
C GLY A 124 9.41 23.82 35.57
N ALA A 125 9.56 25.14 35.38
CA ALA A 125 9.78 26.10 36.45
C ALA A 125 8.52 26.27 37.32
N LEU A 126 7.34 26.31 36.71
CA LEU A 126 6.05 26.33 37.42
C LEU A 126 5.29 25.03 37.21
N GLU A 127 4.45 24.67 38.17
CA GLU A 127 3.43 23.63 37.97
C GLU A 127 2.23 24.18 37.20
N LEU A 128 1.44 23.31 36.58
CA LEU A 128 0.24 23.73 35.84
C LEU A 128 -0.72 24.52 36.74
N THR A 129 -0.89 24.09 37.97
CA THR A 129 -1.70 24.75 39.00
C THR A 129 -1.20 26.17 39.31
N ASP A 130 0.11 26.35 39.48
CA ASP A 130 0.72 27.67 39.69
C ASP A 130 0.58 28.55 38.44
N GLY A 131 0.68 27.98 37.24
CA GLY A 131 0.41 28.68 35.99
C GLY A 131 -1.03 29.21 35.92
N VAL A 132 -2.03 28.39 36.29
CA VAL A 132 -3.44 28.81 36.36
C VAL A 132 -3.62 29.92 37.40
N ARG A 133 -3.03 29.77 38.59
CA ARG A 133 -3.08 30.80 39.65
C ARG A 133 -2.40 32.10 39.21
N ALA A 134 -1.30 32.03 38.46
CA ALA A 134 -0.65 33.21 37.89
C ALA A 134 -1.56 33.94 36.90
N ILE A 135 -2.26 33.23 36.01
CA ILE A 135 -3.22 33.86 35.09
C ILE A 135 -4.38 34.50 35.88
N CYS A 136 -4.88 33.84 36.93
CA CYS A 136 -5.91 34.41 37.80
C CYS A 136 -5.42 35.69 38.50
N ALA A 137 -4.19 35.68 39.01
CA ALA A 137 -3.57 36.83 39.65
C ALA A 137 -3.37 38.00 38.66
N ALA A 138 -2.96 37.70 37.42
CA ALA A 138 -2.85 38.70 36.36
C ALA A 138 -4.23 39.32 36.05
N ASN A 139 -5.26 38.48 35.87
CA ASN A 139 -6.64 38.92 35.63
C ASN A 139 -7.17 39.82 36.77
N ASN A 140 -6.93 39.45 38.03
CA ASN A 140 -7.30 40.26 39.19
C ASN A 140 -6.59 41.62 39.15
N ALA A 141 -5.28 41.64 38.85
CA ALA A 141 -4.51 42.87 38.83
C ALA A 141 -4.96 43.83 37.70
N PHE A 142 -5.39 43.29 36.55
CA PHE A 142 -5.91 44.07 35.43
C PHE A 142 -7.35 44.56 35.61
N GLN A 143 -8.09 44.08 36.61
CA GLN A 143 -9.50 44.41 36.78
C GLN A 143 -9.76 45.92 36.84
N ASP A 144 -8.98 46.66 37.63
CA ASP A 144 -9.12 48.11 37.76
C ASP A 144 -8.66 48.90 36.53
N GLN A 145 -8.06 48.24 35.54
CA GLN A 145 -7.54 48.84 34.31
C GLN A 145 -8.45 48.57 33.10
N GLU A 146 -9.46 47.71 33.26
CA GLU A 146 -10.46 47.40 32.23
C GLU A 146 -11.15 48.69 31.75
N GLY A 147 -11.06 48.97 30.44
CA GLY A 147 -11.62 50.14 29.80
C GLY A 147 -10.81 51.43 29.95
N LYS A 148 -9.64 51.41 30.60
CA LYS A 148 -8.81 52.62 30.83
C LYS A 148 -7.67 52.82 29.83
N GLY A 149 -7.44 51.85 28.95
CA GLY A 149 -6.44 51.93 27.91
C GLY A 149 -6.70 50.96 26.77
N ALA A 150 -5.86 51.01 25.75
CA ALA A 150 -5.93 50.12 24.61
C ALA A 150 -4.54 49.89 24.00
N MET A 151 -4.49 48.94 23.06
CA MET A 151 -3.33 48.69 22.23
C MET A 151 -3.67 48.79 20.75
N VAL A 152 -2.71 49.28 19.96
CA VAL A 152 -2.82 49.41 18.50
C VAL A 152 -1.64 48.72 17.85
N LEU A 153 -1.92 47.86 16.88
CA LEU A 153 -0.93 47.36 15.94
C LEU A 153 -0.65 48.43 14.88
N VAL A 154 0.63 48.76 14.72
CA VAL A 154 1.14 49.73 13.75
C VAL A 154 1.94 49.00 12.67
N GLY A 155 1.51 49.12 11.42
CA GLY A 155 2.23 48.62 10.26
C GLY A 155 3.40 49.53 9.90
N GLY A 156 4.53 49.37 10.59
CA GLY A 156 5.73 50.17 10.40
C GLY A 156 6.94 49.58 11.13
N SER A 157 8.13 50.10 10.82
CA SER A 157 9.34 49.74 11.57
C SER A 157 9.29 50.36 12.98
N GLU A 158 10.19 49.90 13.86
CA GLU A 158 10.34 50.48 15.21
C GLU A 158 10.62 51.98 15.14
N GLN A 159 11.50 52.41 14.24
CA GLN A 159 11.86 53.81 14.05
C GLN A 159 10.68 54.64 13.54
N ASP A 160 9.95 54.16 12.52
CA ASP A 160 8.79 54.87 11.99
C ASP A 160 7.69 54.99 13.05
N THR A 161 7.48 53.94 13.84
CA THR A 161 6.47 53.92 14.91
C THR A 161 6.80 54.93 16.00
N VAL A 162 8.07 55.04 16.40
CA VAL A 162 8.52 56.06 17.36
C VAL A 162 8.32 57.47 16.80
N SER A 163 8.68 57.71 15.54
CA SER A 163 8.45 59.01 14.89
C SER A 163 6.97 59.36 14.79
N ILE A 164 6.08 58.38 14.58
CA ILE A 164 4.63 58.59 14.60
C ILE A 164 4.16 58.96 16.01
N ILE A 165 4.62 58.27 17.06
CA ILE A 165 4.28 58.59 18.46
C ILE A 165 4.72 60.03 18.79
N GLU A 166 5.94 60.40 18.42
CA GLU A 166 6.47 61.76 18.62
C GLU A 166 5.66 62.82 17.86
N ALA A 167 5.26 62.53 16.61
CA ALA A 167 4.47 63.45 15.79
C ALA A 167 3.03 63.68 16.31
N VAL A 168 2.42 62.66 16.93
CA VAL A 168 1.12 62.78 17.62
C VAL A 168 1.22 63.67 18.88
N GLY A 169 2.42 63.81 19.44
CA GLY A 169 2.70 64.74 20.55
C GLY A 169 2.09 64.33 21.90
N ARG A 170 1.76 63.04 22.07
CA ARG A 170 1.18 62.47 23.30
C ARG A 170 2.24 61.73 24.09
N SER A 171 2.60 62.24 25.28
CA SER A 171 3.62 61.63 26.15
C SER A 171 3.17 60.34 26.85
N ASP A 172 1.88 60.01 26.76
CA ASP A 172 1.22 58.84 27.33
C ASP A 172 0.96 57.71 26.30
N LEU A 173 1.61 57.78 25.13
CA LEU A 173 1.77 56.67 24.19
C LEU A 173 3.16 56.07 24.32
N VAL A 174 3.26 54.73 24.34
CA VAL A 174 4.55 54.03 24.35
C VAL A 174 4.61 52.95 23.30
N LEU A 175 5.80 52.70 22.78
CA LEU A 175 6.09 51.49 22.02
C LEU A 175 5.98 50.29 22.96
N ALA A 176 4.95 49.47 22.78
CA ALA A 176 4.59 48.33 23.60
C ALA A 176 5.22 47.01 23.11
N GLY A 177 5.65 46.96 21.85
CA GLY A 177 6.34 45.80 21.32
C GLY A 177 6.75 45.91 19.86
N VAL A 178 7.67 45.04 19.45
CA VAL A 178 8.20 44.93 18.10
C VAL A 178 8.09 43.47 17.65
N ASN A 179 7.09 43.18 16.82
CA ASN A 179 6.78 41.82 16.39
C ASN A 179 7.59 41.38 15.17
N THR A 180 7.74 42.27 14.19
CA THR A 180 8.45 42.01 12.92
C THR A 180 9.15 43.29 12.45
N PRO A 181 9.97 43.27 11.39
CA PRO A 181 10.60 44.49 10.85
C PRO A 181 9.61 45.57 10.39
N ARG A 182 8.33 45.23 10.22
CA ARG A 182 7.27 46.14 9.73
C ARG A 182 5.99 46.07 10.58
N GLN A 183 6.08 45.57 11.81
CA GLN A 183 4.92 45.47 12.70
C GLN A 183 5.32 45.74 14.15
N CYS A 184 4.81 46.84 14.69
CA CYS A 184 4.98 47.24 16.08
C CYS A 184 3.63 47.31 16.81
N LEU A 185 3.68 47.37 18.13
CA LEU A 185 2.54 47.59 19.01
C LEU A 185 2.75 48.89 19.76
N VAL A 186 1.69 49.69 19.89
CA VAL A 186 1.65 50.92 20.69
C VAL A 186 0.54 50.78 21.72
N SER A 187 0.81 51.19 22.95
CA SER A 187 -0.18 51.18 24.04
C SER A 187 -0.28 52.54 24.70
N GLY A 188 -1.45 52.82 25.28
CA GLY A 188 -1.70 54.05 26.02
C GLY A 188 -3.16 54.16 26.49
N PRO A 189 -3.52 55.24 27.22
CA PRO A 189 -4.90 55.56 27.55
C PRO A 189 -5.77 55.68 26.30
N ASN A 190 -7.07 55.42 26.42
CA ASN A 190 -7.99 55.43 25.26
C ASN A 190 -7.91 56.73 24.45
N GLU A 191 -7.87 57.88 25.13
CA GLU A 191 -7.75 59.18 24.46
C GLU A 191 -6.44 59.34 23.67
N ALA A 192 -5.35 58.76 24.14
CA ALA A 192 -4.05 58.81 23.47
C ALA A 192 -4.05 57.90 22.24
N VAL A 193 -4.62 56.71 22.39
CA VAL A 193 -4.82 55.75 21.29
C VAL A 193 -5.75 56.32 20.22
N ASP A 194 -6.84 56.98 20.59
CA ASP A 194 -7.77 57.58 19.63
C ASP A 194 -7.11 58.77 18.89
N ALA A 195 -6.22 59.51 19.56
CA ALA A 195 -5.36 60.51 18.91
C ALA A 195 -4.38 59.88 17.90
N LEU A 196 -3.73 58.78 18.26
CA LEU A 196 -2.87 58.02 17.33
C LEU A 196 -3.66 57.55 16.10
N MET A 197 -4.84 56.97 16.30
CA MET A 197 -5.69 56.44 15.23
C MET A 197 -6.17 57.54 14.26
N SER A 198 -6.33 58.77 14.74
CA SER A 198 -6.82 59.90 13.92
C SER A 198 -5.72 60.73 13.25
N GLN A 199 -4.53 60.81 13.85
CA GLN A 199 -3.45 61.70 13.39
C GLN A 199 -2.32 60.98 12.65
N ALA A 200 -2.25 59.65 12.71
CA ALA A 200 -1.25 58.91 11.95
C ALA A 200 -1.40 59.12 10.44
N PRO A 201 -0.30 59.09 9.66
CA PRO A 201 -0.38 59.20 8.20
C PRO A 201 -1.30 58.11 7.62
N GLY A 202 -2.19 58.48 6.70
CA GLY A 202 -3.15 57.52 6.11
C GLY A 202 -2.52 56.36 5.33
N SER A 203 -1.22 56.42 5.04
CA SER A 203 -0.42 55.32 4.47
C SER A 203 -0.04 54.24 5.50
N VAL A 204 -0.14 54.52 6.80
CA VAL A 204 0.20 53.61 7.89
C VAL A 204 -1.02 52.79 8.26
N ARG A 205 -0.89 51.46 8.21
CA ARG A 205 -1.95 50.56 8.64
C ARG A 205 -2.02 50.54 10.17
N LEU A 206 -3.17 50.90 10.73
CA LEU A 206 -3.45 50.82 12.16
C LEU A 206 -4.58 49.83 12.45
N MET A 207 -4.46 49.06 13.52
CA MET A 207 -5.51 48.14 13.99
C MET A 207 -5.58 48.13 15.52
N LYS A 208 -6.70 48.59 16.08
CA LYS A 208 -6.96 48.48 17.53
C LYS A 208 -7.14 47.00 17.90
N LEU A 209 -6.46 46.55 18.94
CA LEU A 209 -6.52 45.17 19.42
C LEU A 209 -7.64 45.01 20.45
N ASP A 210 -8.20 43.81 20.53
CA ASP A 210 -9.24 43.45 21.52
C ASP A 210 -8.61 43.18 22.90
N VAL A 211 -8.00 44.24 23.46
CA VAL A 211 -7.36 44.25 24.77
C VAL A 211 -7.82 45.52 25.50
N PRO A 212 -8.61 45.41 26.59
CA PRO A 212 -9.28 46.57 27.21
C PRO A 212 -8.37 47.37 28.14
N TYR A 213 -7.04 47.24 28.03
CA TYR A 213 -6.05 47.93 28.85
C TYR A 213 -4.76 48.17 28.07
N ALA A 214 -3.93 49.11 28.53
CA ALA A 214 -2.66 49.47 27.90
C ALA A 214 -1.53 48.51 28.33
N SER A 215 -1.51 47.25 27.86
CA SER A 215 -0.43 46.32 28.22
C SER A 215 0.94 46.84 27.76
N HIS A 216 1.99 46.42 28.47
CA HIS A 216 3.37 46.87 28.27
C HIS A 216 3.53 48.39 28.43
N HIS A 217 2.77 48.99 29.35
CA HIS A 217 2.78 50.43 29.59
C HIS A 217 3.25 50.76 31.02
N PRO A 218 4.17 51.74 31.22
CA PRO A 218 4.70 52.11 32.53
C PRO A 218 3.63 52.51 33.58
N ALA A 219 2.50 53.06 33.12
CA ALA A 219 1.36 53.41 33.99
C ALA A 219 0.78 52.19 34.75
N LEU A 220 1.07 50.97 34.32
CA LEU A 220 0.66 49.74 34.99
C LEU A 220 1.62 49.27 36.09
N THR A 221 2.53 50.13 36.57
CA THR A 221 3.50 49.75 37.62
C THR A 221 2.83 49.22 38.89
N SER A 222 1.73 49.85 39.33
CA SER A 222 0.95 49.37 40.49
C SER A 222 0.26 48.04 40.22
N THR A 223 -0.28 47.86 39.00
CA THR A 223 -0.85 46.59 38.54
C THR A 223 0.20 45.47 38.56
N ALA A 224 1.41 45.73 38.05
CA ALA A 224 2.51 44.77 38.07
C ALA A 224 2.96 44.40 39.48
N GLN A 225 3.00 45.37 40.42
CA GLN A 225 3.31 45.11 41.82
C GLN A 225 2.23 44.28 42.53
N CYS A 226 0.95 44.56 42.24
CA CYS A 226 -0.17 43.76 42.76
C CYS A 226 -0.09 42.32 42.26
N PHE A 227 0.14 42.13 40.97
CA PHE A 227 0.35 40.82 40.37
C PHE A 227 1.55 40.08 41.00
N LEU A 228 2.70 40.75 41.10
CA LEU A 228 3.90 40.17 41.71
C LEU A 228 3.65 39.71 43.14
N THR A 229 2.97 40.54 43.94
CA THR A 229 2.65 40.22 45.34
C THR A 229 1.82 38.93 45.45
N GLN A 230 0.85 38.73 44.55
CA GLN A 230 0.00 37.53 44.56
C GLN A 230 0.77 36.26 44.15
N ILE A 231 1.77 36.37 43.26
CA ILE A 231 2.53 35.20 42.79
C ILE A 231 3.81 34.92 43.59
N ARG A 232 4.18 35.78 44.54
CA ARG A 232 5.43 35.66 45.34
C ARG A 232 5.49 34.40 46.19
N GLU A 233 4.35 33.77 46.48
CA GLU A 233 4.28 32.50 47.20
C GLU A 233 4.70 31.29 46.33
N PHE A 234 4.74 31.44 45.00
CA PHE A 234 5.21 30.38 44.13
C PHE A 234 6.71 30.17 44.33
N SER A 235 7.15 28.92 44.22
CA SER A 235 8.56 28.54 44.34
C SER A 235 9.05 27.99 42.98
N PRO A 236 9.43 28.87 42.03
CA PRO A 236 9.89 28.41 40.72
C PRO A 236 11.08 27.48 40.83
N ARG A 237 11.02 26.35 40.11
CA ARG A 237 12.13 25.41 39.95
C ARG A 237 13.08 25.88 38.84
N SER A 238 14.27 25.31 38.80
CA SER A 238 15.22 25.56 37.70
C SER A 238 14.60 25.18 36.35
N LEU A 239 14.82 26.04 35.35
CA LEU A 239 14.37 25.83 33.98
C LEU A 239 15.06 24.60 33.38
N ARG A 240 14.26 23.65 32.86
CA ARG A 240 14.78 22.45 32.17
C ARG A 240 15.09 22.69 30.70
N VAL A 241 14.53 23.76 30.14
CA VAL A 241 14.72 24.19 28.75
C VAL A 241 15.01 25.71 28.77
N PRO A 242 15.99 26.20 27.98
CA PRO A 242 16.23 27.62 27.82
C PRO A 242 14.96 28.38 27.38
N VAL A 243 14.58 29.42 28.12
CA VAL A 243 13.45 30.31 27.78
C VAL A 243 14.00 31.68 27.40
N TYR A 244 13.81 32.06 26.14
CA TYR A 244 14.07 33.41 25.65
C TYR A 244 12.87 34.30 25.94
N SER A 245 13.06 35.29 26.81
CA SER A 245 12.06 36.30 27.12
C SER A 245 12.10 37.42 26.09
N CYS A 246 10.99 37.67 25.39
CA CYS A 246 10.91 38.83 24.51
C CYS A 246 10.93 40.16 25.28
N VAL A 247 10.64 40.14 26.58
CA VAL A 247 10.65 41.33 27.45
C VAL A 247 12.04 41.57 28.05
N ALA A 248 12.68 40.54 28.58
CA ALA A 248 14.06 40.65 29.07
C ALA A 248 15.08 40.77 27.91
N ARG A 249 14.66 40.44 26.68
CA ARG A 249 15.46 40.45 25.45
C ARG A 249 16.69 39.54 25.53
N ARG A 250 16.57 38.45 26.26
CA ARG A 250 17.61 37.42 26.43
C ARG A 250 17.01 36.14 27.01
N VAL A 251 17.81 35.08 27.00
CA VAL A 251 17.52 33.86 27.76
C VAL A 251 17.66 34.13 29.27
N TYR A 252 16.73 33.58 30.07
CA TYR A 252 16.85 33.60 31.53
C TYR A 252 18.07 32.82 32.02
N ARG A 253 18.67 33.31 33.11
CA ARG A 253 19.80 32.71 33.83
C ARG A 253 19.30 32.13 35.14
N GLU A 254 20.07 31.20 35.71
CA GLU A 254 19.70 30.47 36.93
C GLU A 254 19.37 31.37 38.14
N ASN A 255 20.02 32.55 38.23
CA ASN A 255 19.82 33.52 39.32
C ASN A 255 18.82 34.65 38.99
N ASP A 256 18.13 34.59 37.84
CA ASP A 256 17.10 35.59 37.53
C ASP A 256 15.84 35.36 38.39
N ASP A 257 15.22 36.44 38.85
CA ASP A 257 13.91 36.38 39.50
C ASP A 257 12.82 36.18 38.42
N LEU A 258 12.46 34.92 38.17
CA LEU A 258 11.47 34.55 37.15
C LEU A 258 10.09 35.18 37.41
N LEU A 259 9.71 35.36 38.68
CA LEU A 259 8.42 35.98 39.04
C LEU A 259 8.43 37.48 38.75
N GLN A 260 9.56 38.15 39.02
CA GLN A 260 9.76 39.53 38.57
C GLN A 260 9.71 39.63 37.04
N GLY A 261 10.27 38.63 36.34
CA GLY A 261 10.16 38.50 34.89
C GLY A 261 8.71 38.49 34.40
N LEU A 262 7.84 37.68 35.02
CA LEU A 262 6.41 37.64 34.70
C LEU A 262 5.72 38.99 34.95
N ALA A 263 6.08 39.70 36.03
CA ALA A 263 5.53 41.02 36.33
C ALA A 263 6.01 42.09 35.36
N ASP A 264 7.26 41.98 34.89
CA ASP A 264 7.82 42.87 33.88
C ASP A 264 7.06 42.80 32.54
N CYS A 265 6.45 41.64 32.21
CA CYS A 265 5.60 41.49 31.02
C CYS A 265 4.40 42.45 31.01
N ILE A 266 3.98 42.98 32.15
CA ILE A 266 2.85 43.92 32.25
C ILE A 266 3.27 45.33 31.83
N ILE A 267 4.53 45.73 32.06
CA ILE A 267 4.98 47.13 31.98
C ILE A 267 6.07 47.41 30.95
N LYS A 268 6.88 46.40 30.58
CA LYS A 268 8.02 46.57 29.67
C LYS A 268 7.67 46.06 28.26
N PRO A 269 8.20 46.67 27.18
CA PRO A 269 7.87 46.27 25.83
C PRO A 269 8.40 44.88 25.45
N ALA A 270 7.67 44.17 24.58
CA ALA A 270 8.05 42.84 24.10
C ALA A 270 8.67 42.87 22.69
N HIS A 271 9.90 42.38 22.54
CA HIS A 271 10.70 42.44 21.30
C HIS A 271 10.87 41.05 20.66
N LEU A 272 9.81 40.53 20.06
CA LEU A 272 9.84 39.25 19.35
C LEU A 272 10.81 39.26 18.16
N LEU A 273 10.91 40.39 17.43
CA LEU A 273 11.87 40.53 16.34
C LEU A 273 13.31 40.25 16.78
N GLN A 274 13.68 40.70 17.98
CA GLN A 274 15.01 40.45 18.53
C GLN A 274 15.18 38.98 18.92
N ALA A 275 14.18 38.39 19.58
CA ALA A 275 14.19 36.96 19.94
C ALA A 275 14.39 36.06 18.71
N LEU A 276 13.63 36.30 17.63
CA LEU A 276 13.75 35.53 16.38
C LEU A 276 15.13 35.67 15.72
N ARG A 277 15.83 36.80 15.91
CA ARG A 277 17.18 37.02 15.37
C ARG A 277 18.26 36.31 16.20
N GLU A 278 18.11 36.30 17.52
CA GLU A 278 19.13 35.85 18.47
C GLU A 278 19.03 34.38 18.88
N VAL A 279 17.86 33.75 18.78
CA VAL A 279 17.71 32.34 19.11
C VAL A 279 18.54 31.49 18.13
N ASP A 280 19.38 30.61 18.70
CA ASP A 280 20.26 29.72 17.95
C ASP A 280 19.44 28.72 17.11
N ARG A 281 19.77 28.64 15.83
CA ARG A 281 19.02 27.90 14.80
C ARG A 281 19.96 27.33 13.74
N ASN A 282 19.58 26.17 13.20
CA ASN A 282 20.21 25.51 12.07
C ASN A 282 19.22 25.37 10.90
N GLU A 283 19.65 24.78 9.78
CA GLU A 283 18.81 24.59 8.59
C GLU A 283 17.61 23.65 8.81
N GLN A 284 17.65 22.86 9.88
CA GLN A 284 16.61 21.91 10.28
C GLN A 284 15.68 22.47 11.36
N THR A 285 15.83 23.72 11.77
CA THR A 285 15.05 24.29 12.88
C THR A 285 13.60 24.52 12.50
N VAL A 286 12.69 24.11 13.39
CA VAL A 286 11.25 24.27 13.22
C VAL A 286 10.67 25.13 14.34
N PHE A 287 10.03 26.24 13.96
CA PHE A 287 9.31 27.09 14.89
C PHE A 287 7.87 26.58 15.07
N VAL A 288 7.55 26.08 16.25
CA VAL A 288 6.23 25.55 16.60
C VAL A 288 5.42 26.64 17.29
N ASP A 289 4.40 27.13 16.61
CA ASP A 289 3.44 28.09 17.16
C ASP A 289 2.41 27.35 18.00
N LEU A 290 2.49 27.53 19.31
CA LEU A 290 1.55 26.94 20.27
C LEU A 290 0.29 27.80 20.44
N GLY A 291 0.16 28.86 19.63
CA GLY A 291 -0.97 29.77 19.66
C GLY A 291 -2.06 29.47 18.65
N VAL A 292 -3.22 30.04 18.95
CA VAL A 292 -4.39 29.97 18.08
C VAL A 292 -4.26 30.99 16.94
N GLY A 293 -4.51 30.55 15.71
CA GLY A 293 -4.56 31.41 14.52
C GLY A 293 -3.22 31.76 13.85
N GLY A 294 -2.13 31.09 14.22
CA GLY A 294 -0.84 31.13 13.50
C GLY A 294 -0.12 32.48 13.53
N GLY A 295 -0.38 33.32 14.54
CA GLY A 295 0.14 34.68 14.62
C GLY A 295 1.66 34.76 14.74
N LEU A 296 2.27 33.86 15.49
CA LEU A 296 3.73 33.83 15.66
C LEU A 296 4.41 33.23 14.42
N SER A 297 3.79 32.22 13.79
CA SER A 297 4.26 31.69 12.49
C SER A 297 4.32 32.79 11.42
N ARG A 298 3.32 33.67 11.34
CA ARG A 298 3.38 34.85 10.45
C ARG A 298 4.52 35.81 10.79
N CYS A 299 4.79 36.03 12.08
CA CYS A 299 5.91 36.87 12.53
C CYS A 299 7.27 36.25 12.15
N VAL A 300 7.39 34.93 12.27
CA VAL A 300 8.57 34.15 11.85
C VAL A 300 8.77 34.32 10.35
N HIS A 301 7.78 34.08 9.50
CA HIS A 301 7.93 34.25 8.04
C HIS A 301 8.27 35.68 7.61
N ALA A 302 7.71 36.68 8.30
CA ALA A 302 8.03 38.08 8.03
C ALA A 302 9.47 38.46 8.43
N THR A 303 10.10 37.71 9.32
CA THR A 303 11.45 37.98 9.84
C THR A 303 12.51 37.07 9.23
N LEU A 304 12.16 35.81 8.99
CA LEU A 304 13.00 34.69 8.58
C LEU A 304 12.29 33.93 7.44
N PRO A 305 12.35 34.39 6.18
CA PRO A 305 11.54 33.82 5.09
C PRO A 305 11.93 32.39 4.66
N ARG A 306 13.06 31.86 5.15
CA ARG A 306 13.61 30.54 4.77
C ARG A 306 13.50 29.47 5.87
N VAL A 307 12.86 29.76 7.00
CA VAL A 307 12.72 28.78 8.10
C VAL A 307 11.36 28.09 8.09
N GLN A 308 11.31 26.91 8.68
CA GLN A 308 10.10 26.10 8.78
C GLN A 308 9.26 26.54 9.99
N THR A 309 7.94 26.52 9.84
CA THR A 309 6.98 26.78 10.91
C THR A 309 5.94 25.66 10.98
N CYS A 310 5.38 25.43 12.16
CA CYS A 310 4.27 24.50 12.38
C CYS A 310 3.27 25.17 13.31
N ALA A 311 2.00 25.28 12.91
CA ALA A 311 0.94 25.91 13.71
C ALA A 311 -0.26 24.96 13.88
N PRO A 312 -0.16 23.92 14.74
CA PRO A 312 -1.15 22.84 14.81
C PRO A 312 -2.57 23.35 15.08
N LEU A 313 -2.74 24.31 16.00
CA LEU A 313 -4.07 24.84 16.37
C LEU A 313 -4.75 25.70 15.28
N MET A 314 -4.12 25.88 14.12
CA MET A 314 -4.71 26.55 12.94
C MET A 314 -5.16 25.56 11.87
N GLN A 315 -4.69 24.31 11.92
CA GLN A 315 -4.90 23.31 10.88
C GLN A 315 -6.30 22.69 10.98
N ASP A 316 -6.83 22.22 9.86
CA ASP A 316 -8.05 21.41 9.86
C ASP A 316 -7.78 19.97 10.33
N HIS A 317 -8.85 19.16 10.44
CA HIS A 317 -8.75 17.78 10.93
C HIS A 317 -7.83 16.90 10.07
N GLU A 318 -7.84 17.06 8.76
CA GLU A 318 -7.02 16.24 7.86
C GLU A 318 -5.55 16.59 7.98
N GLU A 319 -5.23 17.89 7.97
CA GLU A 319 -3.86 18.41 8.07
C GLU A 319 -3.19 18.04 9.41
N ILE A 320 -3.93 18.17 10.52
CA ILE A 320 -3.39 17.86 11.84
C ILE A 320 -3.29 16.35 12.10
N SER A 321 -4.24 15.56 11.60
CA SER A 321 -4.16 14.09 11.68
C SER A 321 -2.96 13.60 10.89
N ALA A 322 -2.72 14.15 9.69
CA ALA A 322 -1.55 13.83 8.89
C ALA A 322 -0.24 14.15 9.63
N LEU A 323 -0.14 15.34 10.25
CA LEU A 323 1.02 15.73 11.07
C LEU A 323 1.31 14.70 12.18
N PHE A 324 0.30 14.27 12.93
CA PHE A 324 0.50 13.34 14.04
C PHE A 324 0.66 11.87 13.62
N ASP A 325 0.01 11.44 12.54
CA ASP A 325 0.22 10.11 11.93
C ASP A 325 1.66 9.95 11.44
N GLU A 326 2.23 11.01 10.88
CA GLU A 326 3.63 11.04 10.48
C GLU A 326 4.58 11.06 11.69
N LEU A 327 4.16 11.65 12.82
CA LEU A 327 4.92 11.61 14.08
C LEU A 327 4.81 10.28 14.84
N GLN A 328 3.78 9.46 14.59
CA GLN A 328 3.72 8.07 15.06
C GLN A 328 4.74 7.19 14.36
N TYR A 329 5.07 7.52 13.11
CA TYR A 329 6.03 6.78 12.31
C TYR A 329 7.46 7.07 12.78
N SER A 330 8.03 6.13 13.55
CA SER A 330 9.46 6.11 13.85
C SER A 330 10.11 4.98 13.06
N PRO A 331 10.93 5.27 12.04
CA PRO A 331 11.81 4.23 11.49
C PRO A 331 12.80 3.84 12.59
N GLY A 332 12.64 2.65 13.18
CA GLY A 332 13.71 2.00 13.95
C GLY A 332 13.55 1.83 15.47
N ALA A 333 12.35 1.95 16.08
CA ALA A 333 12.20 1.72 17.53
C ALA A 333 11.23 0.60 17.95
N GLY A 334 10.58 -0.08 17.00
CA GLY A 334 9.68 -1.19 17.27
C GLY A 334 9.80 -2.30 16.23
N ASP A 335 9.43 -3.51 16.63
CA ASP A 335 9.25 -4.66 15.72
C ASP A 335 8.35 -4.24 14.54
N PRO A 336 8.83 -4.27 13.27
CA PRO A 336 8.04 -3.90 12.10
C PRO A 336 6.72 -4.68 11.99
N LEU A 337 6.68 -5.89 12.56
CA LEU A 337 5.49 -6.75 12.62
C LEU A 337 4.43 -6.29 13.65
N LYS A 338 4.71 -5.22 14.40
CA LYS A 338 3.77 -4.58 15.33
C LYS A 338 3.32 -3.18 14.88
N ASP A 339 3.83 -2.68 13.75
CA ASP A 339 3.30 -1.45 13.14
C ASP A 339 1.95 -1.77 12.52
N ARG A 340 0.90 -1.20 13.09
CA ARG A 340 -0.48 -1.40 12.63
C ARG A 340 -0.66 -1.03 11.15
N THR A 341 0.12 -0.08 10.63
CA THR A 341 0.10 0.31 9.21
C THR A 341 0.61 -0.82 8.32
N ILE A 342 1.70 -1.49 8.72
CA ILE A 342 2.27 -2.61 7.97
C ILE A 342 1.30 -3.79 7.99
N CYS A 343 0.72 -4.11 9.16
CA CYS A 343 -0.28 -5.18 9.27
C CYS A 343 -1.49 -4.92 8.37
N ASP A 344 -2.09 -3.73 8.41
CA ASP A 344 -3.23 -3.37 7.57
C ASP A 344 -2.88 -3.39 6.07
N LEU A 345 -1.65 -2.97 5.69
CA LEU A 345 -1.18 -3.08 4.31
C LEU A 345 -1.02 -4.53 3.86
N VAL A 346 -0.44 -5.39 4.71
CA VAL A 346 -0.29 -6.83 4.43
C VAL A 346 -1.67 -7.51 4.32
N ASP A 347 -2.61 -7.20 5.21
CA ASP A 347 -3.95 -7.78 5.16
C ASP A 347 -4.75 -7.32 3.92
N ALA A 348 -4.51 -6.09 3.44
CA ALA A 348 -5.05 -5.63 2.16
C ALA A 348 -4.43 -6.35 0.95
N LEU A 349 -3.19 -6.86 1.05
CA LEU A 349 -2.52 -7.61 -0.01
C LEU A 349 -2.81 -9.11 0.01
N GLU A 350 -3.09 -9.67 1.19
CA GLU A 350 -3.26 -11.10 1.44
C GLU A 350 -4.73 -11.47 1.74
N THR A 351 -5.67 -10.67 1.22
CA THR A 351 -7.11 -10.87 1.43
C THR A 351 -7.54 -12.29 1.05
N GLY A 352 -8.28 -12.94 1.94
CA GLY A 352 -8.73 -14.33 1.78
C GLY A 352 -7.82 -15.38 2.44
N ILE A 353 -6.58 -15.05 2.83
CA ILE A 353 -5.67 -15.95 3.56
C ILE A 353 -5.34 -15.31 4.91
N SER A 354 -5.75 -15.94 6.02
CA SER A 354 -5.51 -15.36 7.35
C SER A 354 -4.04 -15.40 7.76
N THR A 355 -3.66 -14.52 8.69
CA THR A 355 -2.32 -14.49 9.29
C THR A 355 -1.89 -15.84 9.86
N ASP A 356 -2.82 -16.57 10.49
CA ASP A 356 -2.55 -17.89 11.06
C ASP A 356 -2.21 -18.93 9.97
N ILE A 357 -2.92 -18.89 8.83
CA ILE A 357 -2.64 -19.77 7.70
C ILE A 357 -1.30 -19.44 7.05
N ARG A 358 -0.96 -18.15 6.92
CA ARG A 358 0.36 -17.72 6.43
C ARG A 358 1.48 -18.21 7.36
N ALA A 359 1.28 -18.10 8.68
CA ALA A 359 2.23 -18.60 9.67
C ALA A 359 2.37 -20.13 9.60
N GLN A 360 1.27 -20.86 9.40
CA GLN A 360 1.28 -22.30 9.19
C GLN A 360 2.06 -22.69 7.93
N ALA A 361 1.84 -22.02 6.80
CA ALA A 361 2.60 -22.25 5.57
C ALA A 361 4.10 -21.98 5.77
N ALA A 362 4.46 -20.87 6.42
CA ALA A 362 5.84 -20.55 6.76
C ALA A 362 6.49 -21.63 7.65
N GLN A 363 5.75 -22.16 8.62
CA GLN A 363 6.23 -23.23 9.50
C GLN A 363 6.51 -24.53 8.75
N VAL A 364 5.65 -24.90 7.79
CA VAL A 364 5.86 -26.07 6.92
C VAL A 364 7.16 -25.91 6.13
N LEU A 365 7.36 -24.73 5.53
CA LEU A 365 8.51 -24.46 4.67
C LEU A 365 9.82 -24.27 5.44
N ALA A 366 9.78 -23.82 6.69
CA ALA A 366 10.97 -23.64 7.53
C ALA A 366 11.77 -24.94 7.76
N SER A 367 11.13 -26.10 7.58
CA SER A 367 11.77 -27.42 7.69
C SER A 367 12.50 -27.87 6.42
N LEU A 368 12.36 -27.12 5.32
CA LEU A 368 12.88 -27.49 4.00
C LEU A 368 14.16 -26.70 3.67
N ASP A 369 15.09 -27.36 3.00
CA ASP A 369 16.24 -26.68 2.41
C ASP A 369 15.87 -26.14 1.01
N LEU A 370 15.48 -24.87 1.01
CA LEU A 370 15.06 -24.10 -0.18
C LEU A 370 16.21 -23.25 -0.78
N SER A 371 17.46 -23.50 -0.37
CA SER A 371 18.63 -22.77 -0.86
C SER A 371 18.88 -22.91 -2.36
N HIS A 372 19.40 -21.84 -2.97
CA HIS A 372 19.84 -21.85 -4.36
C HIS A 372 20.89 -22.95 -4.59
N ARG A 373 20.72 -23.69 -5.68
CA ARG A 373 21.54 -24.86 -6.02
C ARG A 373 22.59 -24.51 -7.08
N ILE A 374 23.59 -23.74 -6.65
CA ILE A 374 24.68 -23.29 -7.53
C ILE A 374 25.58 -24.47 -7.89
N GLY A 375 25.90 -24.63 -9.18
CA GLY A 375 26.89 -25.60 -9.67
C GLY A 375 26.40 -27.04 -9.82
N MET A 376 25.11 -27.32 -9.58
CA MET A 376 24.51 -28.62 -9.90
C MET A 376 24.23 -28.75 -11.41
N SER A 377 24.30 -29.96 -11.93
CA SER A 377 23.81 -30.25 -13.30
C SER A 377 22.28 -30.20 -13.35
N ASN A 378 21.71 -29.95 -14.54
CA ASN A 378 20.25 -29.87 -14.72
C ASN A 378 19.54 -31.16 -14.26
N LEU A 379 20.12 -32.34 -14.54
CA LEU A 379 19.57 -33.63 -14.12
C LEU A 379 19.49 -33.75 -12.59
N GLU A 380 20.54 -33.33 -11.88
CA GLU A 380 20.55 -33.34 -10.41
C GLU A 380 19.53 -32.35 -9.84
N LEU A 381 19.39 -31.18 -10.47
CA LEU A 381 18.42 -30.16 -10.08
C LEU A 381 16.97 -30.67 -10.21
N HIS A 382 16.64 -31.34 -11.32
CA HIS A 382 15.32 -31.95 -11.51
C HIS A 382 15.00 -33.01 -10.44
N ARG A 383 15.96 -33.88 -10.12
CA ARG A 383 15.81 -34.89 -9.06
C ARG A 383 15.63 -34.23 -7.69
N ALA A 384 16.40 -33.18 -7.41
CA ALA A 384 16.30 -32.42 -6.17
C ALA A 384 14.92 -31.76 -6.00
N THR A 385 14.28 -31.32 -7.10
CA THR A 385 12.90 -30.81 -7.05
C THR A 385 11.90 -31.86 -6.57
N TYR A 386 11.98 -33.10 -7.08
CA TYR A 386 11.11 -34.18 -6.59
C TYR A 386 11.41 -34.60 -5.15
N ALA A 387 12.68 -34.59 -4.73
CA ALA A 387 13.05 -34.84 -3.35
C ALA A 387 12.44 -33.78 -2.41
N ARG A 388 12.49 -32.50 -2.79
CA ARG A 388 11.86 -31.40 -2.05
C ARG A 388 10.34 -31.49 -2.05
N LEU A 389 9.70 -31.90 -3.15
CA LEU A 389 8.25 -32.14 -3.18
C LEU A 389 7.83 -33.20 -2.16
N ARG A 390 8.56 -34.32 -2.08
CA ARG A 390 8.30 -35.36 -1.06
C ARG A 390 8.55 -34.84 0.37
N ALA A 391 9.61 -34.04 0.56
CA ALA A 391 9.90 -33.42 1.85
C ALA A 391 8.80 -32.45 2.28
N LEU A 392 8.28 -31.63 1.36
CA LEU A 392 7.15 -30.73 1.58
C LEU A 392 5.90 -31.52 2.01
N ILE A 393 5.56 -32.58 1.29
CA ILE A 393 4.42 -33.46 1.62
C ILE A 393 4.57 -34.03 3.04
N LYS A 394 5.78 -34.48 3.40
CA LYS A 394 6.07 -35.01 4.74
C LYS A 394 6.04 -33.95 5.84
N ALA A 395 6.34 -32.69 5.50
CA ALA A 395 6.33 -31.57 6.43
C ALA A 395 4.91 -31.05 6.73
N LEU A 396 3.91 -31.40 5.90
CA LEU A 396 2.51 -31.08 6.20
C LEU A 396 2.06 -31.75 7.51
N PRO A 397 1.18 -31.11 8.30
CA PRO A 397 0.60 -31.74 9.48
C PRO A 397 -0.08 -33.08 9.15
N ALA A 398 -0.08 -34.00 10.12
CA ALA A 398 -0.66 -35.33 9.92
C ALA A 398 -2.15 -35.22 9.52
N ASN A 399 -2.55 -35.99 8.51
CA ASN A 399 -3.89 -35.99 7.92
C ASN A 399 -4.32 -34.70 7.21
N THR A 400 -3.42 -33.75 6.94
CA THR A 400 -3.74 -32.59 6.12
C THR A 400 -4.11 -32.99 4.70
N ARG A 401 -5.30 -32.56 4.26
CA ARG A 401 -5.74 -32.62 2.87
C ARG A 401 -5.91 -31.20 2.35
N LEU A 402 -5.10 -30.83 1.37
CA LEU A 402 -5.04 -29.44 0.89
C LEU A 402 -6.33 -28.98 0.20
N PHE A 403 -7.09 -29.89 -0.41
CA PHE A 403 -8.41 -29.54 -0.97
C PHE A 403 -9.49 -29.33 0.09
N ASP A 404 -9.29 -29.82 1.32
CA ASP A 404 -10.15 -29.47 2.46
C ASP A 404 -9.67 -28.16 3.15
N GLN A 405 -8.47 -27.66 2.81
CA GLN A 405 -7.86 -26.40 3.32
C GLN A 405 -7.27 -25.57 2.15
N PRO A 406 -8.12 -25.04 1.24
CA PRO A 406 -7.66 -24.40 0.02
C PRO A 406 -6.86 -23.11 0.26
N ASP A 407 -7.12 -22.41 1.36
CA ASP A 407 -6.35 -21.27 1.85
C ASP A 407 -4.89 -21.64 2.18
N LEU A 408 -4.66 -22.77 2.86
CA LEU A 408 -3.30 -23.28 3.09
C LEU A 408 -2.61 -23.65 1.77
N MET A 409 -3.34 -24.21 0.81
CA MET A 409 -2.80 -24.53 -0.52
C MET A 409 -2.35 -23.27 -1.28
N LEU A 410 -3.13 -22.19 -1.21
CA LEU A 410 -2.76 -20.91 -1.83
C LEU A 410 -1.59 -20.24 -1.09
N ALA A 411 -1.55 -20.28 0.25
CA ALA A 411 -0.45 -19.73 1.04
C ALA A 411 0.90 -20.44 0.76
N LEU A 412 0.87 -21.76 0.61
CA LEU A 412 2.01 -22.54 0.16
C LEU A 412 2.41 -22.17 -1.27
N SER A 413 1.43 -21.98 -2.18
CA SER A 413 1.70 -21.58 -3.57
C SER A 413 2.40 -20.22 -3.66
N GLN A 414 1.95 -19.22 -2.90
CA GLN A 414 2.60 -17.91 -2.81
C GLN A 414 4.05 -18.03 -2.35
N SER A 415 4.26 -18.75 -1.25
CA SER A 415 5.58 -18.88 -0.63
C SER A 415 6.55 -19.66 -1.52
N LEU A 416 6.09 -20.75 -2.15
CA LEU A 416 6.89 -21.54 -3.08
C LEU A 416 7.23 -20.76 -4.35
N GLY A 417 6.30 -19.94 -4.88
CA GLY A 417 6.58 -19.09 -6.04
C GLY A 417 7.77 -18.16 -5.82
N VAL A 418 7.91 -17.63 -4.59
CA VAL A 418 9.01 -16.72 -4.21
C VAL A 418 10.29 -17.49 -3.85
N THR A 419 10.17 -18.59 -3.10
CA THR A 419 11.33 -19.31 -2.54
C THR A 419 11.96 -20.34 -3.48
N ASP A 420 11.15 -21.00 -4.30
CA ASP A 420 11.56 -22.12 -5.17
C ASP A 420 10.56 -22.31 -6.34
N PRO A 421 10.67 -21.50 -7.41
CA PRO A 421 9.76 -21.58 -8.56
C PRO A 421 9.64 -22.97 -9.19
N SER A 422 10.73 -23.75 -9.22
CA SER A 422 10.71 -25.13 -9.74
C SER A 422 9.89 -26.06 -8.85
N LEU A 423 10.01 -25.95 -7.53
CA LEU A 423 9.18 -26.70 -6.58
C LEU A 423 7.72 -26.28 -6.67
N PHE A 424 7.44 -24.99 -6.87
CA PHE A 424 6.07 -24.52 -7.13
C PHE A 424 5.44 -25.20 -8.35
N ILE A 425 6.15 -25.30 -9.48
CA ILE A 425 5.66 -25.99 -10.68
C ILE A 425 5.33 -27.47 -10.36
N ALA A 426 6.24 -28.17 -9.68
CA ALA A 426 6.01 -29.55 -9.27
C ALA A 426 4.79 -29.70 -8.35
N PHE A 427 4.63 -28.77 -7.41
CA PHE A 427 3.50 -28.70 -6.48
C PHE A 427 2.17 -28.43 -7.20
N ALA A 428 2.15 -27.50 -8.16
CA ALA A 428 0.97 -27.18 -8.97
C ALA A 428 0.54 -28.35 -9.86
N ILE A 429 1.49 -29.12 -10.41
CA ILE A 429 1.18 -30.34 -11.19
C ILE A 429 0.68 -31.46 -10.27
N GLN A 430 1.32 -31.67 -9.12
CA GLN A 430 0.92 -32.67 -8.13
C GLN A 430 -0.51 -32.42 -7.64
N TYR A 431 -0.76 -31.24 -7.08
CA TYR A 431 -2.02 -30.93 -6.41
C TYR A 431 -3.06 -30.32 -7.34
N GLY A 432 -2.71 -29.24 -8.05
CA GLY A 432 -3.65 -28.51 -8.91
C GLY A 432 -4.15 -29.32 -10.09
N LEU A 433 -3.26 -30.08 -10.75
CA LEU A 433 -3.63 -30.93 -11.88
C LEU A 433 -4.05 -32.34 -11.46
N CYS A 434 -3.13 -33.15 -10.95
CA CYS A 434 -3.39 -34.58 -10.78
C CYS A 434 -4.30 -34.90 -9.61
N VAL A 435 -4.01 -34.42 -8.40
CA VAL A 435 -4.89 -34.67 -7.23
C VAL A 435 -6.26 -34.03 -7.44
N GLY A 436 -6.32 -32.80 -7.95
CA GLY A 436 -7.58 -32.12 -8.29
C GLY A 436 -8.45 -32.95 -9.25
N THR A 437 -7.88 -33.45 -10.35
CA THR A 437 -8.60 -34.36 -11.25
C THR A 437 -9.03 -35.64 -10.55
N LEU A 438 -8.17 -36.27 -9.74
CA LEU A 438 -8.55 -37.51 -9.05
C LEU A 438 -9.71 -37.30 -8.07
N ILE A 439 -9.73 -36.18 -7.33
CA ILE A 439 -10.84 -35.84 -6.43
C ILE A 439 -12.15 -35.68 -7.20
N GLU A 440 -12.11 -35.07 -8.37
CA GLU A 440 -13.31 -34.87 -9.20
C GLU A 440 -13.93 -36.19 -9.65
N PHE A 441 -13.09 -37.19 -9.94
CA PHE A 441 -13.49 -38.44 -10.55
C PHE A 441 -13.41 -39.65 -9.61
N GLU A 442 -13.17 -39.46 -8.31
CA GLU A 442 -13.03 -40.57 -7.36
C GLU A 442 -14.37 -41.15 -6.90
N GLN A 443 -15.49 -40.44 -7.13
CA GLN A 443 -16.81 -40.95 -6.82
C GLN A 443 -17.03 -42.27 -7.55
N ASP A 444 -17.30 -43.34 -6.79
CA ASP A 444 -17.49 -44.71 -7.28
C ASP A 444 -16.27 -45.32 -8.03
N ASN A 445 -15.08 -44.72 -7.90
CA ASN A 445 -13.82 -45.24 -8.45
C ASN A 445 -12.74 -45.46 -7.37
N PRO A 446 -12.67 -46.65 -6.75
CA PRO A 446 -11.68 -46.98 -5.72
C PRO A 446 -10.22 -46.87 -6.18
N ASN A 447 -9.94 -47.05 -7.48
CA ASN A 447 -8.58 -46.92 -8.00
C ASN A 447 -8.13 -45.45 -8.00
N ALA A 448 -9.01 -44.50 -8.34
CA ALA A 448 -8.71 -43.08 -8.25
C ALA A 448 -8.37 -42.65 -6.81
N ILE A 449 -9.12 -43.14 -5.81
CA ILE A 449 -8.83 -42.92 -4.39
C ILE A 449 -7.43 -43.44 -4.03
N ARG A 450 -7.09 -44.67 -4.44
CA ARG A 450 -5.78 -45.28 -4.18
C ARG A 450 -4.64 -44.46 -4.80
N LEU A 451 -4.79 -44.05 -6.05
CA LEU A 451 -3.78 -43.24 -6.75
C LEU A 451 -3.61 -41.88 -6.07
N ARG A 452 -4.72 -41.23 -5.67
CA ARG A 452 -4.68 -39.96 -4.93
C ARG A 452 -3.91 -40.10 -3.62
N GLN A 453 -4.19 -41.14 -2.84
CA GLN A 453 -3.49 -41.39 -1.57
C GLN A 453 -1.98 -41.62 -1.76
N ALA A 454 -1.56 -42.29 -2.85
CA ALA A 454 -0.15 -42.45 -3.18
C ALA A 454 0.53 -41.10 -3.51
N LEU A 455 -0.19 -40.17 -4.14
CA LEU A 455 0.29 -38.82 -4.41
C LEU A 455 0.35 -37.96 -3.14
N GLU A 456 -0.69 -37.98 -2.32
CA GLU A 456 -0.80 -37.19 -1.08
C GLU A 456 0.15 -37.68 0.02
N SER A 457 0.59 -38.94 -0.03
CA SER A 457 1.59 -39.49 0.90
C SER A 457 3.03 -39.26 0.44
N GLY A 458 3.25 -38.81 -0.80
CA GLY A 458 4.58 -38.67 -1.39
C GLY A 458 5.25 -39.99 -1.76
N GLU A 459 4.51 -41.11 -1.73
CA GLU A 459 4.97 -42.41 -2.26
C GLU A 459 5.35 -42.24 -3.73
N LYS A 460 4.48 -41.55 -4.49
CA LYS A 460 4.62 -41.30 -5.92
C LYS A 460 4.49 -39.81 -6.23
N VAL A 461 5.10 -39.40 -7.32
CA VAL A 461 4.93 -38.06 -7.90
C VAL A 461 4.04 -38.16 -9.14
N SER A 462 3.54 -37.05 -9.66
CA SER A 462 2.58 -37.07 -10.75
C SER A 462 3.12 -36.52 -12.07
N ALA A 463 2.43 -36.85 -13.16
CA ALA A 463 2.52 -36.17 -14.44
C ALA A 463 1.13 -36.03 -15.06
N TYR A 464 0.79 -34.82 -15.51
CA TYR A 464 -0.47 -34.54 -16.19
C TYR A 464 -0.24 -34.41 -17.70
N MET A 465 -1.00 -35.14 -18.51
CA MET A 465 -0.73 -35.33 -19.94
C MET A 465 -1.97 -35.07 -20.78
N ILE A 466 -2.09 -33.84 -21.27
CA ILE A 466 -3.09 -33.48 -22.27
C ILE A 466 -2.44 -32.93 -23.53
N THR A 467 -1.43 -32.07 -23.37
CA THR A 467 -0.70 -31.43 -24.45
C THR A 467 0.03 -32.45 -25.31
N GLU A 468 -0.18 -32.37 -26.62
CA GLU A 468 0.53 -33.15 -27.64
C GLU A 468 1.42 -32.22 -28.45
N ILE A 469 2.64 -32.66 -28.77
CA ILE A 469 3.66 -31.79 -29.38
C ILE A 469 3.28 -31.27 -30.78
N GLY A 470 2.45 -32.01 -31.53
CA GLY A 470 1.94 -31.61 -32.85
C GLY A 470 0.70 -30.72 -32.80
N GLY A 471 0.11 -30.46 -31.63
CA GLY A 471 -1.16 -29.77 -31.45
C GLY A 471 -1.31 -29.08 -30.09
N SER A 472 -0.27 -28.37 -29.63
CA SER A 472 -0.15 -27.89 -28.25
C SER A 472 -1.25 -26.93 -27.77
N ASN A 473 -1.92 -26.23 -28.70
CA ASN A 473 -2.96 -25.25 -28.42
C ASN A 473 -4.40 -25.77 -28.66
N SER A 474 -4.57 -27.06 -28.93
CA SER A 474 -5.90 -27.65 -29.18
C SER A 474 -6.09 -28.92 -28.37
N GLN A 475 -6.56 -28.77 -27.13
CA GLN A 475 -7.01 -29.89 -26.29
C GLN A 475 -8.22 -30.63 -26.91
N ILE A 476 -8.92 -29.97 -27.85
CA ILE A 476 -10.05 -30.49 -28.61
C ILE A 476 -9.60 -31.58 -29.60
N ALA A 477 -8.40 -31.45 -30.16
CA ALA A 477 -7.89 -32.32 -31.23
C ALA A 477 -6.95 -33.42 -30.74
N ASN A 478 -7.01 -33.81 -29.46
CA ASN A 478 -6.18 -34.87 -28.87
C ASN A 478 -6.26 -36.16 -29.70
N ARG A 479 -5.09 -36.72 -30.04
CA ARG A 479 -4.93 -37.85 -30.99
C ARG A 479 -4.45 -39.12 -30.32
N THR A 480 -3.98 -39.07 -29.08
CA THR A 480 -3.75 -40.28 -28.27
C THR A 480 -5.09 -40.98 -28.06
N GLU A 481 -5.15 -42.27 -28.32
CA GLU A 481 -6.41 -43.02 -28.36
C GLU A 481 -6.46 -44.03 -27.22
N ALA A 482 -7.64 -44.19 -26.62
CA ALA A 482 -7.95 -45.26 -25.69
C ALA A 482 -9.10 -46.10 -26.28
N VAL A 483 -8.77 -47.26 -26.85
CA VAL A 483 -9.74 -48.15 -27.50
C VAL A 483 -10.32 -49.10 -26.47
N PHE A 484 -11.64 -49.10 -26.29
CA PHE A 484 -12.33 -50.01 -25.39
C PHE A 484 -12.44 -51.41 -26.01
N ASP A 485 -12.07 -52.44 -25.24
CA ASP A 485 -12.26 -53.84 -25.58
C ASP A 485 -13.35 -54.46 -24.69
N LEU A 486 -14.44 -54.90 -25.33
CA LEU A 486 -15.60 -55.45 -24.64
C LEU A 486 -15.28 -56.80 -23.96
N ALA A 487 -14.48 -57.65 -24.62
CA ALA A 487 -14.23 -59.02 -24.15
C ALA A 487 -13.46 -59.06 -22.82
N SER A 488 -12.45 -58.20 -22.67
CA SER A 488 -11.65 -58.07 -21.45
C SER A 488 -12.16 -56.96 -20.52
N ARG A 489 -13.12 -56.17 -20.98
CA ARG A 489 -13.64 -54.96 -20.31
C ARG A 489 -12.49 -54.04 -19.89
N SER A 490 -11.63 -53.72 -20.85
CA SER A 490 -10.39 -52.96 -20.63
C SER A 490 -10.17 -51.94 -21.75
N PHE A 491 -9.10 -51.15 -21.66
CA PHE A 491 -8.71 -50.19 -22.69
C PHE A 491 -7.31 -50.48 -23.21
N THR A 492 -7.07 -50.18 -24.48
CA THR A 492 -5.73 -50.14 -25.07
C THR A 492 -5.37 -48.70 -25.42
N LEU A 493 -4.36 -48.16 -24.74
CA LEU A 493 -3.89 -46.79 -24.94
C LEU A 493 -2.74 -46.76 -25.97
N HIS A 494 -2.87 -45.91 -26.98
CA HIS A 494 -1.88 -45.82 -28.05
C HIS A 494 -1.65 -44.38 -28.54
N THR A 495 -0.39 -44.04 -28.80
CA THR A 495 0.04 -42.80 -29.44
C THR A 495 0.32 -43.08 -30.93
N PRO A 496 -0.52 -42.59 -31.86
CA PRO A 496 -0.49 -43.01 -33.26
C PRO A 496 0.75 -42.54 -34.04
N ASP A 497 1.32 -41.38 -33.69
CA ASP A 497 2.54 -40.87 -34.29
C ASP A 497 3.27 -39.88 -33.38
N ASN A 498 4.43 -39.40 -33.83
CA ASN A 498 5.26 -38.48 -33.04
C ASN A 498 4.57 -37.12 -32.77
N GLY A 499 3.62 -36.69 -33.58
CA GLY A 499 2.83 -35.48 -33.32
C GLY A 499 1.87 -35.64 -32.15
N ALA A 500 1.46 -36.88 -31.84
CA ALA A 500 0.60 -37.20 -30.70
C ALA A 500 1.39 -37.49 -29.40
N LEU A 501 2.72 -37.38 -29.41
CA LEU A 501 3.51 -37.53 -28.18
C LEU A 501 3.12 -36.45 -27.18
N LYS A 502 2.86 -36.88 -25.94
CA LYS A 502 2.54 -35.99 -24.83
C LYS A 502 3.78 -35.19 -24.43
N PHE A 503 3.62 -33.92 -24.08
CA PHE A 503 4.71 -33.08 -23.57
C PHE A 503 4.41 -32.63 -22.14
N THR A 504 5.20 -33.11 -21.17
CA THR A 504 5.00 -32.82 -19.74
C THR A 504 6.23 -33.21 -18.90
N ASN A 505 6.14 -33.15 -17.57
CA ASN A 505 7.20 -33.48 -16.61
C ASN A 505 7.53 -34.99 -16.52
N VAL A 506 8.15 -35.55 -17.56
CA VAL A 506 8.52 -36.99 -17.65
C VAL A 506 10.00 -37.23 -17.91
N GLY A 507 10.81 -36.18 -18.00
CA GLY A 507 12.23 -36.27 -18.35
C GLY A 507 13.08 -37.07 -17.36
N ILE A 508 12.65 -37.19 -16.10
CA ILE A 508 13.23 -38.13 -15.14
C ILE A 508 12.40 -39.43 -15.13
N SER A 509 12.86 -40.42 -15.89
CA SER A 509 12.12 -41.65 -16.18
C SER A 509 12.19 -42.73 -15.09
N ASP A 510 13.10 -42.60 -14.12
CA ASP A 510 13.33 -43.53 -13.00
C ASP A 510 12.71 -43.02 -11.69
N GLN A 511 11.62 -42.28 -11.78
CA GLN A 511 10.77 -41.91 -10.65
C GLN A 511 9.49 -42.75 -10.68
N ALA A 512 9.00 -43.14 -9.51
CA ALA A 512 7.66 -43.67 -9.38
C ALA A 512 6.64 -42.57 -9.71
N LYS A 513 6.04 -42.63 -10.91
CA LYS A 513 5.11 -41.61 -11.40
C LYS A 513 3.73 -42.19 -11.70
N ILE A 514 2.71 -41.49 -11.25
CA ILE A 514 1.32 -41.67 -11.70
C ILE A 514 1.07 -40.68 -12.83
N GLY A 515 0.60 -41.18 -13.97
CA GLY A 515 0.17 -40.37 -15.11
C GLY A 515 -1.34 -40.18 -15.11
N VAL A 516 -1.81 -38.95 -15.28
CA VAL A 516 -3.18 -38.64 -15.70
C VAL A 516 -3.13 -38.30 -17.18
N VAL A 517 -3.55 -39.24 -18.03
CA VAL A 517 -3.43 -39.17 -19.49
C VAL A 517 -4.79 -38.89 -20.11
N CYS A 518 -4.95 -37.71 -20.71
CA CYS A 518 -6.13 -37.39 -21.51
C CYS A 518 -5.98 -38.01 -22.91
N ALA A 519 -6.92 -38.88 -23.26
CA ALA A 519 -6.95 -39.60 -24.52
C ALA A 519 -8.37 -39.65 -25.09
N ARG A 520 -8.48 -39.77 -26.41
CA ARG A 520 -9.75 -39.93 -27.12
C ARG A 520 -10.26 -41.35 -26.95
N LEU A 521 -11.41 -41.50 -26.32
CA LEU A 521 -12.07 -42.78 -26.12
C LEU A 521 -12.68 -43.25 -27.45
N LYS A 522 -12.40 -44.51 -27.83
CA LYS A 522 -13.01 -45.16 -28.99
C LYS A 522 -13.74 -46.44 -28.60
N ILE A 523 -14.95 -46.61 -29.12
CA ILE A 523 -15.77 -47.82 -28.98
C ILE A 523 -16.27 -48.22 -30.37
N ASP A 524 -15.83 -49.39 -30.87
CA ASP A 524 -16.08 -49.82 -32.25
C ASP A 524 -15.72 -48.74 -33.28
N ASP A 525 -14.52 -48.16 -33.14
CA ASP A 525 -14.00 -47.00 -33.91
C ASP A 525 -14.80 -45.69 -33.80
N ARG A 526 -15.89 -45.66 -33.04
CA ARG A 526 -16.64 -44.42 -32.78
C ARG A 526 -15.92 -43.56 -31.76
N ASP A 527 -15.71 -42.30 -32.13
CA ASP A 527 -15.19 -41.27 -31.24
C ASP A 527 -16.22 -40.92 -30.16
N CYS A 528 -15.82 -41.12 -28.90
CA CYS A 528 -16.65 -40.86 -27.74
C CYS A 528 -16.24 -39.58 -26.99
N GLY A 529 -15.20 -38.88 -27.45
CA GLY A 529 -14.65 -37.69 -26.80
C GLY A 529 -13.39 -37.97 -26.00
N VAL A 530 -12.83 -36.91 -25.41
CA VAL A 530 -11.57 -36.97 -24.63
C VAL A 530 -11.88 -37.21 -23.16
N TYR A 531 -11.27 -38.24 -22.58
CA TYR A 531 -11.38 -38.60 -21.16
C TYR A 531 -9.99 -38.74 -20.52
N PRO A 532 -9.88 -38.51 -19.19
CA PRO A 532 -8.66 -38.81 -18.46
C PRO A 532 -8.57 -40.29 -18.07
N PHE A 533 -7.35 -40.83 -18.11
CA PHE A 533 -6.99 -42.17 -17.64
C PHE A 533 -5.85 -42.08 -16.63
N ALA A 534 -6.00 -42.68 -15.45
CA ALA A 534 -5.03 -42.59 -14.37
C ALA A 534 -4.40 -43.95 -14.05
N PHE A 535 -3.08 -44.04 -14.17
CA PHE A 535 -2.31 -45.26 -13.92
C PHE A 535 -0.83 -44.97 -13.64
N ASP A 536 -0.10 -45.99 -13.19
CA ASP A 536 1.34 -45.91 -12.99
C ASP A 536 2.07 -45.94 -14.35
N ILE A 537 2.87 -44.91 -14.66
CA ILE A 537 3.60 -44.79 -15.93
C ILE A 537 5.07 -45.21 -15.81
N SER A 538 5.64 -45.11 -14.61
CA SER A 538 7.03 -45.50 -14.31
C SER A 538 7.22 -45.82 -12.84
N ASP A 539 8.28 -46.56 -12.54
CA ASP A 539 8.78 -46.84 -11.20
C ASP A 539 10.27 -46.45 -11.05
N HIS A 540 10.93 -46.89 -9.98
CA HIS A 540 12.35 -46.63 -9.72
C HIS A 540 13.31 -47.32 -10.70
N ARG A 541 12.80 -48.24 -11.55
CA ARG A 541 13.56 -48.97 -12.56
C ARG A 541 13.34 -48.41 -13.97
N GLY A 542 12.35 -47.54 -14.16
CA GLY A 542 12.04 -46.92 -15.44
C GLY A 542 10.56 -46.97 -15.81
N PRO A 543 10.22 -46.70 -17.08
CA PRO A 543 8.83 -46.75 -17.55
C PRO A 543 8.24 -48.17 -17.55
N HIS A 544 6.93 -48.26 -17.34
CA HIS A 544 6.19 -49.52 -17.46
C HIS A 544 6.13 -50.04 -18.92
N PRO A 545 5.84 -51.34 -19.14
CA PRO A 545 5.75 -51.91 -20.49
C PRO A 545 4.82 -51.10 -21.42
N GLY A 546 5.28 -50.81 -22.63
CA GLY A 546 4.57 -50.00 -23.62
C GLY A 546 4.62 -48.48 -23.38
N VAL A 547 5.08 -48.01 -22.21
CA VAL A 547 5.29 -46.58 -21.94
C VAL A 547 6.69 -46.17 -22.40
N ARG A 548 6.78 -45.06 -23.16
CA ARG A 548 8.04 -44.47 -23.62
C ARG A 548 8.17 -43.07 -23.06
N LEU A 549 9.29 -42.76 -22.40
CA LEU A 549 9.59 -41.45 -21.83
C LEU A 549 10.94 -40.96 -22.39
N SER A 550 11.03 -39.71 -22.83
CA SER A 550 12.29 -39.11 -23.32
C SER A 550 13.16 -38.54 -22.19
N SER A 551 14.38 -38.13 -22.53
CA SER A 551 15.17 -37.22 -21.70
C SER A 551 14.49 -35.84 -21.60
N PRO A 552 14.90 -34.99 -20.63
CA PRO A 552 14.43 -33.61 -20.56
C PRO A 552 14.80 -32.79 -21.82
N ALA A 553 13.92 -31.89 -22.23
CA ALA A 553 14.10 -30.95 -23.35
C ALA A 553 14.72 -29.60 -22.93
N GLU A 554 14.99 -29.42 -21.63
CA GLU A 554 15.63 -28.26 -20.99
C GLU A 554 14.95 -26.89 -21.24
N ILE A 555 14.34 -26.34 -20.18
CA ILE A 555 13.86 -24.95 -20.15
C ILE A 555 14.64 -24.22 -19.05
N PRO A 556 15.70 -23.46 -19.40
CA PRO A 556 16.71 -23.03 -18.42
C PRO A 556 16.23 -21.94 -17.45
N LEU A 557 15.18 -21.18 -17.82
CA LEU A 557 14.66 -20.06 -17.01
C LEU A 557 14.06 -20.51 -15.68
N VAL A 558 13.26 -21.59 -15.70
CA VAL A 558 12.78 -22.28 -14.49
C VAL A 558 12.97 -23.78 -14.73
N PRO A 559 14.08 -24.36 -14.24
CA PRO A 559 14.45 -25.72 -14.56
C PRO A 559 13.43 -26.74 -14.05
N PHE A 560 12.88 -27.55 -14.96
CA PHE A 560 12.01 -28.68 -14.64
C PHE A 560 12.09 -29.75 -15.74
N ASP A 561 11.73 -31.01 -15.43
CA ASP A 561 12.00 -32.16 -16.29
C ASP A 561 10.97 -32.36 -17.43
N TYR A 562 10.71 -31.31 -18.21
CA TYR A 562 9.83 -31.42 -19.37
C TYR A 562 10.40 -32.38 -20.41
N GLY A 563 9.62 -33.35 -20.86
CA GLY A 563 9.98 -34.35 -21.85
C GLY A 563 8.76 -34.88 -22.60
N LEU A 564 8.99 -35.84 -23.48
CA LEU A 564 7.98 -36.48 -24.31
C LEU A 564 7.56 -37.83 -23.72
N ALA A 565 6.26 -38.11 -23.72
CA ALA A 565 5.70 -39.41 -23.38
C ALA A 565 4.87 -39.99 -24.54
N GLY A 566 5.00 -41.29 -24.76
CA GLY A 566 4.23 -42.03 -25.76
C GLY A 566 3.80 -43.40 -25.26
N PHE A 567 2.71 -43.90 -25.82
CA PHE A 567 2.09 -45.17 -25.41
C PHE A 567 2.03 -46.12 -26.62
N ASP A 568 2.61 -47.30 -26.47
CA ASP A 568 2.57 -48.37 -27.46
C ASP A 568 1.69 -49.49 -26.93
N HIS A 569 0.41 -49.44 -27.29
CA HIS A 569 -0.61 -50.45 -26.96
C HIS A 569 -0.62 -50.83 -25.48
N VAL A 570 -0.64 -49.83 -24.59
CA VAL A 570 -0.64 -50.04 -23.14
C VAL A 570 -2.02 -50.52 -22.71
N HIS A 571 -2.10 -51.70 -22.10
CA HIS A 571 -3.35 -52.25 -21.58
C HIS A 571 -3.71 -51.65 -20.22
N LEU A 572 -4.91 -51.09 -20.12
CA LEU A 572 -5.42 -50.43 -18.92
C LEU A 572 -6.71 -51.10 -18.44
N PRO A 573 -6.83 -51.42 -17.14
CA PRO A 573 -8.08 -51.95 -16.60
C PRO A 573 -9.21 -50.91 -16.67
N TYR A 574 -10.46 -51.35 -16.62
CA TYR A 574 -11.63 -50.44 -16.65
C TYR A 574 -11.54 -49.31 -15.61
N CYS A 575 -11.03 -49.61 -14.40
CA CYS A 575 -10.91 -48.65 -13.31
C CYS A 575 -9.82 -47.57 -13.50
N ALA A 576 -8.99 -47.67 -14.55
CA ALA A 576 -8.07 -46.61 -14.94
C ALA A 576 -8.81 -45.43 -15.61
N TRP A 577 -9.99 -45.68 -16.19
CA TRP A 577 -10.79 -44.65 -16.83
C TRP A 577 -11.50 -43.77 -15.79
N LEU A 578 -11.24 -42.47 -15.84
CA LEU A 578 -11.92 -41.47 -15.00
C LEU A 578 -13.17 -40.98 -15.74
N SER A 579 -14.24 -41.76 -15.66
CA SER A 579 -15.44 -41.59 -16.49
C SER A 579 -16.40 -40.50 -16.00
N GLY A 580 -16.35 -40.18 -14.70
CA GLY A 580 -17.29 -39.26 -14.06
C GLY A 580 -18.71 -39.82 -14.11
N THR A 581 -19.62 -39.08 -14.73
CA THR A 581 -21.02 -39.50 -14.92
C THR A 581 -21.20 -40.48 -16.09
N ALA A 582 -20.15 -40.78 -16.86
CA ALA A 582 -20.21 -41.70 -17.98
C ALA A 582 -20.01 -43.16 -17.53
N SER A 583 -20.60 -44.10 -18.26
CA SER A 583 -20.40 -45.54 -18.06
C SER A 583 -20.52 -46.31 -19.37
N ILE A 584 -19.90 -47.49 -19.45
CA ILE A 584 -20.09 -48.43 -20.54
C ILE A 584 -20.74 -49.69 -19.97
N ASP A 585 -21.88 -50.08 -20.55
CA ASP A 585 -22.63 -51.27 -20.12
C ASP A 585 -22.02 -52.59 -20.61
N GLU A 586 -22.67 -53.70 -20.28
CA GLU A 586 -22.22 -55.05 -20.66
C GLU A 586 -22.30 -55.33 -22.17
N GLN A 587 -22.98 -54.48 -22.93
CA GLN A 587 -23.11 -54.57 -24.38
C GLN A 587 -22.11 -53.64 -25.10
N GLY A 588 -21.30 -52.89 -24.36
CA GLY A 588 -20.34 -51.94 -24.93
C GLY A 588 -20.97 -50.60 -25.32
N ILE A 589 -22.18 -50.28 -24.84
CA ILE A 589 -22.84 -49.01 -25.14
C ILE A 589 -22.42 -47.97 -24.10
N LEU A 590 -21.97 -46.80 -24.57
CA LEU A 590 -21.68 -45.64 -23.72
C LEU A 590 -22.97 -44.95 -23.29
N HIS A 591 -23.14 -44.80 -21.98
CA HIS A 591 -24.16 -43.99 -21.33
C HIS A 591 -23.51 -42.76 -20.70
N ASP A 592 -23.76 -41.58 -21.24
CA ASP A 592 -23.31 -40.30 -20.69
C ASP A 592 -24.47 -39.29 -20.77
N PRO A 593 -24.85 -38.62 -19.66
CA PRO A 593 -25.87 -37.58 -19.70
C PRO A 593 -25.49 -36.39 -20.60
N LEU A 594 -24.19 -36.21 -20.89
CA LEU A 594 -23.71 -35.22 -21.84
C LEU A 594 -23.68 -35.84 -23.24
N SER A 595 -24.51 -35.33 -24.16
CA SER A 595 -24.57 -35.80 -25.55
C SER A 595 -23.54 -35.13 -26.46
N ASP A 596 -23.03 -33.96 -26.06
CA ASP A 596 -22.10 -33.15 -26.84
C ASP A 596 -20.63 -33.42 -26.46
N LEU A 597 -19.75 -33.48 -27.47
CA LEU A 597 -18.32 -33.78 -27.26
C LEU A 597 -17.59 -32.63 -26.55
N ASP A 598 -18.01 -31.39 -26.79
CA ASP A 598 -17.39 -30.20 -26.17
C ASP A 598 -17.75 -30.12 -24.69
N GLU A 599 -18.99 -30.44 -24.32
CA GLU A 599 -19.40 -30.54 -22.91
C GLU A 599 -18.61 -31.63 -22.16
N ARG A 600 -18.34 -32.78 -22.80
CA ARG A 600 -17.49 -33.83 -22.22
C ARG A 600 -16.05 -33.36 -22.05
N LEU A 601 -15.51 -32.61 -23.01
CA LEU A 601 -14.16 -32.04 -22.91
C LEU A 601 -14.08 -31.02 -21.76
N VAL A 602 -15.07 -30.14 -21.60
CA VAL A 602 -15.13 -29.19 -20.49
C VAL A 602 -15.18 -29.93 -19.15
N ARG A 603 -15.98 -31.00 -19.02
CA ARG A 603 -15.97 -31.88 -17.82
C ARG A 603 -14.59 -32.51 -17.60
N THR A 604 -13.84 -32.85 -18.63
CA THR A 604 -12.48 -33.40 -18.49
C THR A 604 -11.46 -32.35 -18.03
N LEU A 605 -11.74 -31.06 -18.26
CA LEU A 605 -10.84 -29.93 -18.00
C LEU A 605 -11.19 -29.16 -16.71
N VAL A 606 -11.45 -29.87 -15.62
CA VAL A 606 -11.77 -29.24 -14.31
C VAL A 606 -10.52 -28.74 -13.58
N ALA A 607 -9.40 -29.45 -13.75
CA ALA A 607 -8.11 -29.18 -13.12
C ALA A 607 -7.46 -27.80 -13.43
N PRO A 608 -7.56 -27.25 -14.66
CA PRO A 608 -7.02 -25.93 -14.98
C PRO A 608 -7.44 -24.81 -14.03
N ALA A 609 -8.66 -24.83 -13.49
CA ALA A 609 -9.11 -23.80 -12.55
C ALA A 609 -8.28 -23.76 -11.26
N HIS A 610 -7.83 -24.91 -10.76
CA HIS A 610 -6.92 -24.96 -9.60
C HIS A 610 -5.55 -24.38 -9.95
N VAL A 611 -5.01 -24.71 -11.13
CA VAL A 611 -3.74 -24.15 -11.59
C VAL A 611 -3.83 -22.65 -11.82
N TRP A 612 -4.93 -22.13 -12.36
CA TRP A 612 -5.12 -20.69 -12.52
C TRP A 612 -5.08 -19.95 -11.19
N ALA A 613 -5.78 -20.46 -10.18
CA ALA A 613 -5.75 -19.89 -8.83
C ALA A 613 -4.33 -19.95 -8.23
N MET A 614 -3.71 -21.13 -8.22
CA MET A 614 -2.37 -21.33 -7.65
C MET A 614 -1.29 -20.52 -8.36
N ALA A 615 -1.30 -20.48 -9.69
CA ALA A 615 -0.34 -19.72 -10.50
C ALA A 615 -0.54 -18.21 -10.35
N ALA A 616 -1.78 -17.72 -10.37
CA ALA A 616 -2.05 -16.30 -10.21
C ALA A 616 -1.55 -15.78 -8.85
N VAL A 617 -1.80 -16.50 -7.75
CA VAL A 617 -1.30 -16.08 -6.42
C VAL A 617 0.22 -16.15 -6.33
N ALA A 618 0.85 -17.18 -6.90
CA ALA A 618 2.30 -17.30 -6.93
C ALA A 618 2.96 -16.18 -7.75
N MET A 619 2.40 -15.84 -8.92
CA MET A 619 2.91 -14.75 -9.76
C MET A 619 2.73 -13.38 -9.10
N CYS A 620 1.60 -13.12 -8.44
CA CYS A 620 1.41 -11.90 -7.64
C CYS A 620 2.45 -11.80 -6.51
N ALA A 621 2.70 -12.90 -5.77
CA ALA A 621 3.73 -12.96 -4.74
C ALA A 621 5.13 -12.66 -5.31
N VAL A 622 5.46 -13.23 -6.47
CA VAL A 622 6.71 -12.96 -7.19
C VAL A 622 6.86 -11.51 -7.63
N ALA A 623 5.78 -10.87 -8.12
CA ALA A 623 5.79 -9.45 -8.45
C ALA A 623 6.02 -8.58 -7.20
N ARG A 624 5.34 -8.90 -6.09
CA ARG A 624 5.55 -8.22 -4.79
C ARG A 624 7.00 -8.34 -4.33
N ALA A 625 7.57 -9.55 -4.36
CA ALA A 625 8.97 -9.80 -4.04
C ALA A 625 9.92 -9.00 -4.93
N SER A 626 9.67 -8.96 -6.24
CA SER A 626 10.52 -8.24 -7.21
C SER A 626 10.54 -6.73 -6.96
N VAL A 627 9.37 -6.14 -6.72
CA VAL A 627 9.27 -4.71 -6.40
C VAL A 627 9.91 -4.40 -5.05
N GLY A 628 9.71 -5.24 -4.03
CA GLY A 628 10.36 -5.10 -2.72
C GLY A 628 11.89 -5.12 -2.81
N LEU A 629 12.45 -6.10 -3.53
CA LEU A 629 13.90 -6.20 -3.77
C LEU A 629 14.44 -4.98 -4.52
N ALA A 630 13.74 -4.54 -5.58
CA ALA A 630 14.18 -3.40 -6.40
C ALA A 630 14.09 -2.06 -5.66
N LEU A 631 13.04 -1.84 -4.86
CA LEU A 631 12.91 -0.66 -4.00
C LEU A 631 13.98 -0.65 -2.90
N SER A 632 14.21 -1.78 -2.25
CA SER A 632 15.23 -1.92 -1.21
C SER A 632 16.63 -1.59 -1.75
N HIS A 633 16.99 -2.20 -2.89
CA HIS A 633 18.25 -1.92 -3.59
C HIS A 633 18.36 -0.46 -4.02
N SER A 634 17.29 0.09 -4.62
CA SER A 634 17.30 1.48 -5.11
C SER A 634 17.40 2.50 -3.98
N LEU A 635 16.81 2.22 -2.82
CA LEU A 635 16.89 3.08 -1.64
C LEU A 635 18.33 3.16 -1.11
N ARG A 636 19.03 2.03 -1.07
CA ARG A 636 20.38 1.90 -0.45
C ARG A 636 21.52 2.23 -1.41
N ARG A 637 21.33 2.01 -2.71
CA ARG A 637 22.39 2.20 -3.70
C ARG A 637 22.66 3.69 -3.93
N SER A 638 23.83 4.15 -3.53
CA SER A 638 24.34 5.47 -3.87
C SER A 638 24.75 5.54 -5.34
N THR A 639 24.52 6.69 -5.99
CA THR A 639 24.99 6.92 -7.35
C THR A 639 26.33 7.67 -7.36
N MET A 640 27.15 7.38 -8.37
CA MET A 640 28.40 8.11 -8.65
C MET A 640 28.19 9.20 -9.72
N ALA A 641 26.93 9.57 -10.01
CA ALA A 641 26.62 10.51 -11.06
C ALA A 641 26.90 11.96 -10.63
N ARG A 642 27.41 12.79 -11.54
CA ARG A 642 27.74 14.20 -11.24
C ARG A 642 26.54 15.06 -10.81
N ILE A 643 25.32 14.69 -11.20
CA ILE A 643 24.08 15.40 -10.89
C ILE A 643 23.56 15.08 -9.47
N GLY A 644 24.12 14.07 -8.80
CA GLY A 644 23.66 13.62 -7.48
C GLY A 644 24.64 12.64 -6.85
N ALA A 645 25.90 13.07 -6.68
CA ALA A 645 26.91 12.26 -6.01
C ALA A 645 26.41 11.90 -4.61
N ASP A 646 26.51 10.62 -4.26
CA ASP A 646 26.07 10.06 -2.98
C ASP A 646 24.56 10.09 -2.72
N ALA A 647 23.75 10.58 -3.68
CA ALA A 647 22.30 10.45 -3.61
C ALA A 647 21.88 8.99 -3.84
N SER A 648 20.81 8.59 -3.16
CA SER A 648 20.12 7.32 -3.41
C SER A 648 19.65 7.23 -4.86
N LEU A 649 19.72 6.05 -5.46
CA LEU A 649 19.19 5.82 -6.82
C LEU A 649 17.68 6.12 -6.89
N LEU A 650 16.95 5.93 -5.79
CA LEU A 650 15.52 6.27 -5.69
C LEU A 650 15.26 7.79 -5.67
N SER A 651 16.28 8.64 -5.50
CA SER A 651 16.12 10.09 -5.60
C SER A 651 15.88 10.57 -7.04
N TYR A 652 16.12 9.74 -8.05
CA TYR A 652 15.87 10.06 -9.45
C TYR A 652 14.41 9.81 -9.83
N SER A 653 13.75 10.81 -10.43
CA SER A 653 12.33 10.71 -10.81
C SER A 653 12.04 9.57 -11.79
N THR A 654 12.96 9.29 -12.71
CA THR A 654 12.85 8.16 -13.66
C THR A 654 12.91 6.81 -12.96
N GLN A 655 13.72 6.67 -11.90
CA GLN A 655 13.75 5.48 -11.07
C GLN A 655 12.45 5.35 -10.25
N ARG A 656 11.99 6.45 -9.65
CA ARG A 656 10.72 6.49 -8.89
C ARG A 656 9.54 6.08 -9.75
N ARG A 657 9.34 6.75 -10.89
CA ARG A 657 8.19 6.49 -11.77
C ARG A 657 8.13 5.02 -12.18
N ALA A 658 9.26 4.45 -12.61
CA ALA A 658 9.34 3.04 -12.98
C ALA A 658 8.95 2.09 -11.83
N LEU A 659 9.56 2.24 -10.66
CA LEU A 659 9.32 1.32 -9.54
C LEU A 659 7.94 1.51 -8.89
N PHE A 660 7.43 2.73 -8.79
CA PHE A 660 6.10 2.98 -8.25
C PHE A 660 4.98 2.61 -9.24
N ALA A 661 5.19 2.72 -10.56
CA ALA A 661 4.27 2.17 -11.55
C ALA A 661 4.24 0.63 -11.50
N ALA A 662 5.40 -0.01 -11.28
CA ALA A 662 5.49 -1.45 -11.06
C ALA A 662 4.78 -1.87 -9.75
N LEU A 663 4.96 -1.10 -8.66
CA LEU A 663 4.25 -1.31 -7.39
C LEU A 663 2.73 -1.17 -7.56
N ALA A 664 2.27 -0.13 -8.25
CA ALA A 664 0.86 0.12 -8.52
C ALA A 664 0.23 -1.00 -9.36
N THR A 665 0.92 -1.45 -10.41
CA THR A 665 0.49 -2.60 -11.23
C THR A 665 0.40 -3.87 -10.41
N THR A 666 1.38 -4.11 -9.54
CA THR A 666 1.42 -5.28 -8.64
C THR A 666 0.24 -5.27 -7.67
N TYR A 667 -0.05 -4.12 -7.05
CA TYR A 667 -1.16 -3.95 -6.11
C TYR A 667 -2.50 -4.22 -6.79
N VAL A 668 -2.80 -3.51 -7.89
CA VAL A 668 -4.09 -3.64 -8.58
C VAL A 668 -4.31 -5.06 -9.13
N THR A 669 -3.25 -5.68 -9.67
CA THR A 669 -3.32 -7.08 -10.12
C THR A 669 -3.56 -8.04 -8.95
N THR A 670 -2.93 -7.80 -7.79
CA THR A 670 -3.17 -8.57 -6.56
C THR A 670 -4.64 -8.47 -6.12
N CYS A 671 -5.25 -7.29 -6.15
CA CYS A 671 -6.66 -7.12 -5.80
C CYS A 671 -7.59 -7.96 -6.68
N GLN A 672 -7.37 -7.98 -8.00
CA GLN A 672 -8.15 -8.84 -8.90
C GLN A 672 -7.95 -10.32 -8.58
N VAL A 673 -6.70 -10.76 -8.41
CA VAL A 673 -6.41 -12.17 -8.12
C VAL A 673 -7.05 -12.59 -6.81
N ASN A 674 -6.97 -11.77 -5.75
CA ASN A 674 -7.62 -12.03 -4.47
C ASN A 674 -9.14 -12.21 -4.63
N HIS A 675 -9.78 -11.32 -5.40
CA HIS A 675 -11.21 -11.42 -5.69
C HIS A 675 -11.58 -12.76 -6.36
N GLU A 676 -10.83 -13.18 -7.38
CA GLU A 676 -11.10 -14.43 -8.09
C GLU A 676 -10.84 -15.68 -7.24
N VAL A 677 -9.76 -15.68 -6.44
CA VAL A 677 -9.39 -16.85 -5.64
C VAL A 677 -10.27 -17.01 -4.41
N GLU A 678 -10.86 -15.94 -3.86
CA GLU A 678 -11.91 -16.06 -2.84
C GLU A 678 -13.11 -16.86 -3.36
N GLY A 679 -13.61 -16.51 -4.55
CA GLY A 679 -14.67 -17.26 -5.20
C GLY A 679 -14.28 -18.71 -5.52
N TRP A 680 -13.03 -18.95 -5.90
CA TRP A 680 -12.51 -20.30 -6.11
C TRP A 680 -12.42 -21.12 -4.81
N MET A 681 -11.93 -20.54 -3.71
CA MET A 681 -11.85 -21.20 -2.41
C MET A 681 -13.22 -21.62 -1.91
N GLN A 682 -14.23 -20.77 -2.09
CA GLN A 682 -15.61 -21.09 -1.74
C GLN A 682 -16.10 -22.33 -2.52
N ARG A 683 -15.89 -22.38 -3.84
CA ARG A 683 -16.30 -23.53 -4.66
C ARG A 683 -15.59 -24.83 -4.29
N VAL A 684 -14.29 -24.76 -4.00
CA VAL A 684 -13.51 -25.93 -3.55
C VAL A 684 -14.06 -26.46 -2.23
N ARG A 685 -14.37 -25.59 -1.26
CA ARG A 685 -14.98 -25.98 0.03
C ARG A 685 -16.36 -26.61 -0.14
N GLU A 686 -17.17 -26.07 -1.05
CA GLU A 686 -18.51 -26.58 -1.35
C GLU A 686 -18.49 -27.85 -2.22
N ARG A 687 -17.33 -28.25 -2.76
CA ARG A 687 -17.17 -29.32 -3.76
C ARG A 687 -18.13 -29.18 -4.94
N THR A 688 -18.33 -27.95 -5.41
CA THR A 688 -19.23 -27.64 -6.52
C THR A 688 -18.46 -27.50 -7.83
N THR A 689 -18.85 -28.29 -8.83
CA THR A 689 -18.36 -28.19 -10.21
C THR A 689 -19.39 -27.59 -11.17
N ARG A 690 -20.45 -26.97 -10.61
CA ARG A 690 -21.44 -26.24 -11.40
C ARG A 690 -20.74 -25.15 -12.21
N ARG A 691 -21.06 -25.07 -13.51
CA ARG A 691 -20.71 -23.93 -14.37
C ARG A 691 -20.97 -22.64 -13.61
N THR A 692 -19.99 -21.76 -13.58
CA THR A 692 -20.14 -20.43 -13.00
C THR A 692 -21.16 -19.62 -13.81
N ALA A 693 -21.79 -18.61 -13.19
CA ALA A 693 -22.78 -17.78 -13.90
C ALA A 693 -22.19 -17.03 -15.11
N ASP A 694 -20.85 -16.89 -15.17
CA ASP A 694 -20.10 -16.27 -16.25
C ASP A 694 -19.51 -17.26 -17.27
N ALA A 695 -19.69 -18.58 -17.07
CA ALA A 695 -19.24 -19.60 -18.01
C ALA A 695 -20.11 -19.60 -19.29
N SER A 696 -19.49 -19.60 -20.46
CA SER A 696 -20.18 -19.66 -21.76
C SER A 696 -20.15 -21.06 -22.39
N ALA A 697 -20.95 -21.29 -23.43
CA ALA A 697 -20.77 -22.41 -24.34
C ALA A 697 -19.34 -22.44 -24.90
N LEU A 698 -18.84 -23.60 -25.35
CA LEU A 698 -17.52 -23.70 -25.97
C LEU A 698 -17.46 -22.80 -27.21
N THR A 699 -16.45 -21.93 -27.31
CA THR A 699 -16.33 -21.02 -28.45
C THR A 699 -15.13 -21.32 -29.34
N TRP A 700 -13.91 -21.09 -28.90
CA TRP A 700 -12.68 -21.45 -29.62
C TRP A 700 -11.82 -22.37 -28.79
N ALA A 701 -11.87 -22.19 -27.47
CA ALA A 701 -11.11 -22.95 -26.53
C ALA A 701 -11.95 -23.21 -25.26
N PRO A 702 -11.58 -24.22 -24.46
CA PRO A 702 -12.38 -24.64 -23.31
C PRO A 702 -12.26 -23.73 -22.08
N TRP A 703 -11.39 -22.72 -22.11
CA TRP A 703 -11.01 -21.99 -20.90
C TRP A 703 -12.09 -21.01 -20.43
N SER A 704 -12.68 -20.19 -21.31
CA SER A 704 -13.78 -19.29 -20.90
C SER A 704 -15.04 -20.05 -20.50
N SER A 705 -15.24 -21.23 -21.06
CA SER A 705 -16.36 -22.13 -20.73
C SER A 705 -16.21 -22.82 -19.37
N ALA A 706 -14.98 -22.94 -18.86
CA ALA A 706 -14.71 -23.50 -17.54
C ALA A 706 -14.83 -22.43 -16.44
N ASN A 707 -14.14 -21.29 -16.60
CA ASN A 707 -14.28 -20.10 -15.75
C ASN A 707 -13.66 -18.89 -16.46
N ARG A 708 -14.49 -18.04 -17.08
CA ARG A 708 -14.02 -16.92 -17.91
C ARG A 708 -13.21 -15.89 -17.12
N SER A 709 -13.73 -15.44 -15.98
CA SER A 709 -13.08 -14.37 -15.21
C SER A 709 -11.73 -14.81 -14.62
N LEU A 710 -11.64 -16.02 -14.05
CA LEU A 710 -10.39 -16.54 -13.49
C LEU A 710 -9.35 -16.86 -14.58
N ALA A 711 -9.77 -17.43 -15.71
CA ALA A 711 -8.86 -17.69 -16.83
C ALA A 711 -8.27 -16.39 -17.40
N LEU A 712 -9.13 -15.38 -17.63
CA LEU A 712 -8.69 -14.07 -18.10
C LEU A 712 -7.77 -13.38 -17.07
N SER A 713 -8.13 -13.43 -15.79
CA SER A 713 -7.33 -12.86 -14.70
C SER A 713 -5.95 -13.50 -14.64
N LYS A 714 -5.84 -14.83 -14.79
CA LYS A 714 -4.55 -15.52 -14.92
C LYS A 714 -3.76 -15.01 -16.12
N ALA A 715 -4.38 -14.88 -17.30
CA ALA A 715 -3.70 -14.44 -18.51
C ALA A 715 -3.12 -13.03 -18.39
N LEU A 716 -3.94 -12.08 -17.92
CA LEU A 716 -3.52 -10.68 -17.75
C LEU A 716 -2.55 -10.50 -16.58
N CYS A 717 -2.73 -11.24 -15.48
CA CYS A 717 -1.78 -11.29 -14.37
C CYS A 717 -0.39 -11.73 -14.84
N THR A 718 -0.32 -12.76 -15.68
CA THR A 718 0.94 -13.27 -16.23
C THR A 718 1.71 -12.16 -16.97
N TRP A 719 1.04 -11.45 -17.89
CA TRP A 719 1.67 -10.36 -18.65
C TRP A 719 2.02 -9.16 -17.77
N ALA A 720 1.19 -8.82 -16.79
CA ALA A 720 1.47 -7.75 -15.84
C ALA A 720 2.73 -8.06 -15.00
N VAL A 721 2.84 -9.30 -14.52
CA VAL A 721 3.98 -9.76 -13.71
C VAL A 721 5.25 -9.82 -14.55
N GLU A 722 5.18 -10.30 -15.79
CA GLU A 722 6.32 -10.30 -16.72
C GLU A 722 6.88 -8.87 -16.93
N GLN A 723 5.99 -7.89 -17.14
CA GLN A 723 6.38 -6.48 -17.25
C GLN A 723 6.99 -5.95 -15.96
N VAL A 724 6.34 -6.18 -14.82
CA VAL A 724 6.81 -5.72 -13.50
C VAL A 724 8.18 -6.28 -13.16
N VAL A 725 8.38 -7.59 -13.32
CA VAL A 725 9.65 -8.26 -12.97
C VAL A 725 10.76 -7.78 -13.91
N SER A 726 10.48 -7.66 -15.20
CA SER A 726 11.45 -7.15 -16.18
C SER A 726 11.87 -5.72 -15.85
N GLU A 727 10.91 -4.85 -15.51
CA GLU A 727 11.19 -3.47 -15.11
C GLU A 727 12.05 -3.44 -13.83
N CYS A 728 11.66 -4.18 -12.78
CA CYS A 728 12.42 -4.27 -11.54
C CYS A 728 13.86 -4.75 -11.77
N ARG A 729 14.04 -5.78 -12.61
CA ARG A 729 15.35 -6.30 -13.01
C ARG A 729 16.22 -5.21 -13.64
N LEU A 730 15.69 -4.53 -14.66
CA LEU A 730 16.41 -3.47 -15.38
C LEU A 730 16.81 -2.32 -14.44
N ARG A 731 15.94 -1.97 -13.49
CA ARG A 731 16.20 -0.92 -12.49
C ARG A 731 17.25 -1.30 -11.44
N CYS A 732 17.59 -2.59 -11.33
CA CYS A 732 18.69 -3.05 -10.49
C CYS A 732 20.06 -3.05 -11.18
N GLY A 733 20.11 -2.88 -12.51
CA GLY A 733 21.33 -2.99 -13.31
C GLY A 733 21.93 -4.40 -13.25
N VAL A 734 23.26 -4.52 -13.23
CA VAL A 734 23.96 -5.83 -13.20
C VAL A 734 23.48 -6.73 -12.07
N ALA A 735 23.11 -6.18 -10.90
CA ALA A 735 22.56 -6.96 -9.80
C ALA A 735 21.27 -7.70 -10.19
N GLY A 736 20.42 -7.10 -11.04
CA GLY A 736 19.22 -7.74 -11.57
C GLY A 736 19.51 -8.93 -12.48
N ASP A 737 20.67 -8.95 -13.15
CA ASP A 737 21.04 -10.01 -14.10
C ASP A 737 21.70 -11.22 -13.43
N LEU A 738 22.01 -11.15 -12.13
CA LEU A 738 22.56 -12.28 -11.37
C LEU A 738 21.44 -13.24 -10.98
N THR A 739 21.55 -14.52 -11.36
CA THR A 739 20.58 -15.57 -11.00
C THR A 739 20.32 -15.67 -9.50
N LEU A 740 21.34 -15.39 -8.67
CA LEU A 740 21.24 -15.34 -7.20
C LEU A 740 20.18 -14.36 -6.68
N ASN A 741 19.83 -13.35 -7.48
CA ASN A 741 18.83 -12.34 -7.12
C ASN A 741 17.44 -12.63 -7.70
N ARG A 742 17.25 -13.83 -8.29
CA ARG A 742 15.96 -14.45 -8.70
C ARG A 742 15.13 -13.75 -9.77
N PHE A 743 15.40 -12.51 -10.17
CA PHE A 743 14.61 -11.82 -11.19
C PHE A 743 14.43 -12.64 -12.49
N MET A 744 15.47 -13.36 -12.91
CA MET A 744 15.40 -14.22 -14.11
C MET A 744 14.51 -15.45 -13.90
N GLU A 745 14.54 -16.08 -12.73
CA GLU A 745 13.66 -17.21 -12.39
C GLU A 745 12.20 -16.74 -12.27
N TYR A 746 11.98 -15.58 -11.65
CA TYR A 746 10.69 -14.92 -11.52
C TYR A 746 10.07 -14.57 -12.87
N GLN A 747 10.88 -14.00 -13.78
CA GLN A 747 10.44 -13.74 -15.15
C GLN A 747 10.17 -15.06 -15.90
N GLY A 748 11.04 -16.06 -15.70
CA GLY A 748 10.86 -17.40 -16.22
C GLY A 748 9.56 -18.07 -15.81
N LEU A 749 9.14 -17.86 -14.57
CA LEU A 749 7.88 -18.40 -14.05
C LEU A 749 6.69 -17.81 -14.81
N ALA A 750 6.66 -16.49 -15.01
CA ALA A 750 5.63 -15.84 -15.83
C ALA A 750 5.65 -16.35 -17.28
N HIS A 751 6.85 -16.54 -17.89
CA HIS A 751 6.96 -17.09 -19.24
C HIS A 751 6.34 -18.49 -19.37
N ILE A 752 6.55 -19.39 -18.40
CA ILE A 752 5.95 -20.74 -18.45
C ILE A 752 4.42 -20.67 -18.49
N PHE A 753 3.82 -19.76 -17.74
CA PHE A 753 2.36 -19.59 -17.70
C PHE A 753 1.78 -18.78 -18.86
N ASN A 754 2.58 -18.33 -19.84
CA ASN A 754 2.02 -17.85 -21.10
C ASN A 754 1.29 -18.97 -21.86
N ASP A 755 1.80 -20.19 -21.77
CA ASP A 755 1.24 -21.38 -22.41
C ASP A 755 0.71 -22.41 -21.38
N GLY A 756 1.30 -22.44 -20.19
CA GLY A 756 0.89 -23.29 -19.08
C GLY A 756 -0.52 -22.95 -18.58
N GLY A 757 -1.37 -23.97 -18.41
CA GLY A 757 -2.77 -23.79 -18.01
C GLY A 757 -3.68 -23.19 -19.09
N GLY A 758 -3.19 -23.01 -20.32
CA GLY A 758 -3.93 -22.41 -21.43
C GLY A 758 -3.23 -21.16 -21.95
N ASN A 759 -3.17 -21.02 -23.28
CA ASN A 759 -2.44 -19.93 -23.92
C ASN A 759 -3.13 -18.58 -23.65
N ASN A 760 -2.38 -17.62 -23.13
CA ASN A 760 -2.92 -16.34 -22.69
C ASN A 760 -3.62 -15.55 -23.81
N LEU A 761 -3.04 -15.51 -25.01
CA LEU A 761 -3.64 -14.81 -26.14
C LEU A 761 -4.96 -15.46 -26.54
N LEU A 762 -4.99 -16.80 -26.62
CA LEU A 762 -6.22 -17.51 -26.95
C LEU A 762 -7.31 -17.33 -25.88
N ILE A 763 -6.96 -17.29 -24.59
CA ILE A 763 -7.91 -16.97 -23.50
C ILE A 763 -8.53 -15.58 -23.70
N VAL A 764 -7.70 -14.57 -24.00
CA VAL A 764 -8.16 -13.19 -24.22
C VAL A 764 -9.10 -13.11 -25.43
N LEU A 765 -8.74 -13.78 -26.52
CA LEU A 765 -9.54 -13.86 -27.74
C LEU A 765 -10.88 -14.58 -27.49
N ASP A 766 -10.84 -15.77 -26.87
CA ASP A 766 -12.01 -16.58 -26.53
C ASP A 766 -12.97 -15.82 -25.59
N THR A 767 -12.41 -15.04 -24.65
CA THR A 767 -13.20 -14.14 -23.80
C THR A 767 -13.92 -13.06 -24.61
N ALA A 768 -13.23 -12.42 -25.57
CA ALA A 768 -13.85 -11.39 -26.41
C ALA A 768 -14.97 -11.95 -27.30
N LYS A 769 -14.77 -13.13 -27.90
CA LYS A 769 -15.83 -13.83 -28.64
C LYS A 769 -17.02 -14.13 -27.74
N SER A 770 -16.79 -14.69 -26.56
CA SER A 770 -17.82 -14.97 -25.55
C SER A 770 -18.62 -13.71 -25.21
N LEU A 771 -17.95 -12.58 -24.96
CA LEU A 771 -18.61 -11.30 -24.64
C LEU A 771 -19.44 -10.74 -25.81
N SER A 772 -18.95 -10.82 -27.05
CA SER A 772 -19.71 -10.32 -28.23
C SER A 772 -21.00 -11.09 -28.53
N ALA A 773 -21.08 -12.34 -28.06
CA ALA A 773 -22.26 -13.19 -28.20
C ALA A 773 -23.35 -12.86 -27.17
N LEU A 774 -23.02 -12.15 -26.08
CA LEU A 774 -23.98 -11.75 -25.05
C LEU A 774 -24.76 -10.50 -25.47
N PRO A 775 -25.98 -10.31 -24.92
CA PRO A 775 -26.69 -9.03 -25.03
C PRO A 775 -25.86 -7.88 -24.46
N LEU A 776 -25.89 -6.72 -25.13
CA LEU A 776 -25.25 -5.51 -24.62
C LEU A 776 -26.10 -4.87 -23.52
N ASP A 777 -25.45 -4.47 -22.44
CA ASP A 777 -26.05 -3.61 -21.41
C ASP A 777 -26.30 -2.19 -21.92
N LEU A 778 -26.97 -1.36 -21.11
CA LEU A 778 -27.14 0.07 -21.42
C LEU A 778 -25.77 0.78 -21.46
N PRO A 779 -25.58 1.76 -22.37
CA PRO A 779 -24.34 2.51 -22.46
C PRO A 779 -24.06 3.24 -21.13
N PRO A 780 -22.80 3.24 -20.64
CA PRO A 780 -22.42 4.00 -19.45
C PRO A 780 -22.71 5.49 -19.61
N VAL A 781 -23.28 6.11 -18.57
CA VAL A 781 -23.57 7.55 -18.52
C VAL A 781 -22.75 8.19 -17.40
N PHE A 782 -22.15 9.36 -17.68
CA PHE A 782 -21.41 10.13 -16.69
C PHE A 782 -22.16 11.40 -16.30
N SER A 783 -22.35 11.60 -15.00
CA SER A 783 -23.01 12.78 -14.42
C SER A 783 -22.14 13.53 -13.40
N GLY A 784 -20.89 13.08 -13.20
CA GLY A 784 -19.96 13.64 -12.22
C GLY A 784 -19.04 14.73 -12.78
N SER A 785 -18.02 15.10 -12.01
CA SER A 785 -16.96 16.02 -12.47
C SER A 785 -15.83 15.23 -13.13
N ALA A 786 -15.50 15.55 -14.39
CA ALA A 786 -14.43 14.91 -15.15
C ALA A 786 -13.06 15.39 -14.68
N ARG A 787 -12.51 14.76 -13.63
CA ARG A 787 -11.18 15.09 -13.09
C ARG A 787 -10.35 13.82 -12.97
N LEU A 788 -9.04 13.95 -13.21
CA LEU A 788 -8.08 12.84 -13.15
C LEU A 788 -7.95 12.23 -11.74
N SER A 789 -8.39 12.93 -10.70
CA SER A 789 -8.37 12.46 -9.31
C SER A 789 -9.62 11.68 -8.88
N GLU A 790 -10.65 11.57 -9.72
CA GLU A 790 -11.98 11.10 -9.30
C GLU A 790 -12.24 9.64 -9.71
N PRO A 791 -12.45 8.71 -8.76
CA PRO A 791 -12.71 7.29 -9.07
C PRO A 791 -13.93 7.03 -9.96
N GLU A 792 -14.99 7.84 -9.82
CA GLU A 792 -16.19 7.73 -10.66
C GLU A 792 -15.87 8.01 -12.14
N TYR A 793 -14.98 8.97 -12.41
CA TYR A 793 -14.53 9.27 -13.77
C TYR A 793 -13.66 8.15 -14.32
N TRP A 794 -12.78 7.56 -13.52
CA TRP A 794 -11.98 6.40 -13.91
C TRP A 794 -12.86 5.21 -14.34
N LEU A 795 -13.85 4.86 -13.51
CA LEU A 795 -14.80 3.79 -13.80
C LEU A 795 -15.60 4.08 -15.07
N PHE A 796 -16.05 5.32 -15.26
CA PHE A 796 -16.74 5.73 -16.47
C PHE A 796 -15.87 5.53 -17.71
N LEU A 797 -14.61 5.97 -17.70
CA LEU A 797 -13.70 5.82 -18.84
C LEU A 797 -13.49 4.34 -19.21
N PHE A 798 -13.24 3.48 -18.23
CA PHE A 798 -12.93 2.07 -18.47
C PHE A 798 -14.16 1.27 -18.92
N ARG A 799 -15.33 1.51 -18.28
CA ARG A 799 -16.61 0.93 -18.70
C ARG A 799 -17.01 1.38 -20.10
N THR A 800 -16.84 2.67 -20.40
CA THR A 800 -17.16 3.19 -21.74
C THR A 800 -16.24 2.60 -22.80
N ARG A 801 -14.95 2.41 -22.49
CA ARG A 801 -14.00 1.78 -23.40
C ARG A 801 -14.38 0.35 -23.72
N GLU A 802 -14.62 -0.47 -22.71
CA GLU A 802 -15.10 -1.84 -22.88
C GLU A 802 -16.40 -1.86 -23.71
N TYR A 803 -17.42 -1.09 -23.31
CA TYR A 803 -18.71 -1.05 -23.98
C TYR A 803 -18.59 -0.72 -25.48
N ARG A 804 -17.85 0.34 -25.83
CA ARG A 804 -17.69 0.77 -27.23
C ARG A 804 -16.92 -0.27 -28.05
N LEU A 805 -15.91 -0.91 -27.48
CA LEU A 805 -15.14 -1.94 -28.16
C LEU A 805 -15.97 -3.21 -28.40
N ILE A 806 -16.74 -3.68 -27.41
CA ILE A 806 -17.64 -4.84 -27.59
C ILE A 806 -18.71 -4.51 -28.63
N SER A 807 -19.31 -3.31 -28.56
CA SER A 807 -20.36 -2.89 -29.49
C SER A 807 -19.89 -2.88 -30.94
N ARG A 808 -18.68 -2.38 -31.20
CA ARG A 808 -18.06 -2.38 -32.54
C ARG A 808 -17.77 -3.80 -33.01
N LEU A 809 -17.10 -4.60 -32.19
CA LEU A 809 -16.78 -5.99 -32.53
C LEU A 809 -18.04 -6.79 -32.86
N LYS A 810 -19.09 -6.64 -32.05
CA LYS A 810 -20.38 -7.29 -32.27
C LYS A 810 -21.01 -6.89 -33.61
N ALA A 811 -21.05 -5.60 -33.92
CA ALA A 811 -21.59 -5.11 -35.19
C ALA A 811 -20.79 -5.64 -36.41
N ASP A 812 -19.46 -5.68 -36.30
CA ASP A 812 -18.60 -6.18 -37.37
C ASP A 812 -18.76 -7.69 -37.59
N VAL A 813 -18.91 -8.47 -36.51
CA VAL A 813 -19.22 -9.91 -36.57
C VAL A 813 -20.57 -10.14 -37.22
N GLU A 814 -21.63 -9.46 -36.76
CA GLU A 814 -22.98 -9.58 -37.31
C GLU A 814 -23.02 -9.19 -38.80
N ALA A 815 -22.29 -8.13 -39.20
CA ALA A 815 -22.20 -7.72 -40.60
C ALA A 815 -21.54 -8.79 -41.47
N ALA A 816 -20.46 -9.42 -41.00
CA ALA A 816 -19.79 -10.49 -41.73
C ALA A 816 -20.63 -11.79 -41.81
N GLU A 817 -21.35 -12.12 -40.74
CA GLU A 817 -22.28 -13.27 -40.72
C GLU A 817 -23.45 -13.08 -41.70
N VAL A 818 -23.99 -11.87 -41.81
CA VAL A 818 -25.03 -11.53 -42.81
C VAL A 818 -24.52 -11.71 -44.24
N LEU A 819 -23.22 -11.50 -44.50
CA LEU A 819 -22.59 -11.75 -45.79
C LEU A 819 -22.34 -13.24 -46.08
N GLY A 820 -22.67 -14.14 -45.13
CA GLY A 820 -22.46 -15.58 -45.26
C GLY A 820 -21.00 -15.99 -45.21
N CYS A 821 -20.13 -15.16 -44.61
CA CYS A 821 -18.73 -15.49 -44.41
C CYS A 821 -18.56 -16.70 -43.49
N ASP A 822 -17.58 -17.55 -43.77
CA ASP A 822 -17.21 -18.62 -42.85
C ASP A 822 -16.54 -18.07 -41.57
N PRO A 823 -16.42 -18.86 -40.47
CA PRO A 823 -15.85 -18.37 -39.22
C PRO A 823 -14.43 -17.78 -39.34
N MET A 824 -13.59 -18.29 -40.25
CA MET A 824 -12.24 -17.77 -40.45
C MET A 824 -12.29 -16.40 -41.14
N GLN A 825 -13.16 -16.25 -42.14
CA GLN A 825 -13.39 -14.99 -42.83
C GLN A 825 -14.00 -13.92 -41.92
N VAL A 826 -14.90 -14.31 -41.01
CA VAL A 826 -15.48 -13.42 -40.00
C VAL A 826 -14.40 -12.95 -39.02
N TRP A 827 -13.69 -13.90 -38.39
CA TRP A 827 -12.92 -13.58 -37.18
C TRP A 827 -11.49 -13.17 -37.44
N ASN A 828 -10.81 -13.71 -38.45
CA ASN A 828 -9.41 -13.41 -38.72
C ASN A 828 -9.11 -11.89 -38.87
N PRO A 829 -9.89 -11.09 -39.62
CA PRO A 829 -9.65 -9.65 -39.69
C PRO A 829 -9.99 -8.91 -38.38
N LEU A 830 -10.81 -9.51 -37.51
CA LEU A 830 -11.30 -8.90 -36.27
C LEU A 830 -10.46 -9.26 -35.04
N LEU A 831 -9.47 -10.17 -35.14
CA LEU A 831 -8.69 -10.65 -34.00
C LEU A 831 -7.95 -9.54 -33.23
N VAL A 832 -7.50 -8.47 -33.90
CA VAL A 832 -6.88 -7.32 -33.25
C VAL A 832 -7.89 -6.57 -32.39
N GLY A 833 -9.12 -6.38 -32.90
CA GLY A 833 -10.22 -5.77 -32.15
C GLY A 833 -10.70 -6.66 -30.99
N ALA A 834 -10.77 -7.98 -31.21
CA ALA A 834 -11.10 -8.95 -30.18
C ALA A 834 -10.08 -8.93 -29.04
N ARG A 835 -8.78 -8.86 -29.33
CA ARG A 835 -7.76 -8.69 -28.30
C ARG A 835 -8.00 -7.42 -27.47
N ALA A 836 -8.28 -6.29 -28.12
CA ALA A 836 -8.54 -5.03 -27.42
C ALA A 836 -9.79 -5.10 -26.52
N VAL A 837 -10.83 -5.85 -26.92
CA VAL A 837 -12.01 -6.12 -26.08
C VAL A 837 -11.63 -6.91 -24.83
N GLY A 838 -10.90 -8.02 -24.97
CA GLY A 838 -10.51 -8.85 -23.83
C GLY A 838 -9.60 -8.11 -22.83
N GLU A 839 -8.65 -7.31 -23.33
CA GLU A 839 -7.80 -6.45 -22.49
C GLU A 839 -8.61 -5.35 -21.79
N ALA A 840 -9.55 -4.70 -22.49
CA ALA A 840 -10.41 -3.67 -21.89
C ALA A 840 -11.33 -4.24 -20.80
N HIS A 841 -11.90 -5.44 -21.02
CA HIS A 841 -12.72 -6.15 -20.04
C HIS A 841 -11.91 -6.42 -18.76
N GLY A 842 -10.72 -7.00 -18.90
CA GLY A 842 -9.89 -7.31 -17.75
C GLY A 842 -9.37 -6.07 -17.01
N LEU A 843 -8.98 -5.00 -17.73
CA LEU A 843 -8.59 -3.74 -17.09
C LEU A 843 -9.71 -3.10 -16.28
N ARG A 844 -10.98 -3.20 -16.73
CA ARG A 844 -12.13 -2.76 -15.95
C ARG A 844 -12.27 -3.59 -14.67
N LEU A 845 -12.20 -4.92 -14.77
CA LEU A 845 -12.29 -5.82 -13.60
C LEU A 845 -11.20 -5.48 -12.57
N PHE A 846 -9.96 -5.30 -13.02
CA PHE A 846 -8.82 -4.93 -12.17
C PHE A 846 -9.09 -3.64 -11.38
N LEU A 847 -9.62 -2.61 -12.04
CA LEU A 847 -9.99 -1.35 -11.40
C LEU A 847 -11.12 -1.53 -10.39
N GLU A 848 -12.17 -2.27 -10.74
CA GLU A 848 -13.30 -2.53 -9.85
C GLU A 848 -12.88 -3.29 -8.59
N SER A 849 -12.06 -4.34 -8.72
CA SER A 849 -11.53 -5.08 -7.58
C SER A 849 -10.60 -4.24 -6.71
N ALA A 850 -9.78 -3.35 -7.30
CA ALA A 850 -8.95 -2.43 -6.52
C ALA A 850 -9.79 -1.41 -5.73
N LEU A 851 -10.87 -0.87 -6.32
CA LEU A 851 -11.78 0.03 -5.61
C LEU A 851 -12.61 -0.69 -4.54
N GLN A 852 -13.01 -1.94 -4.79
CA GLN A 852 -13.67 -2.78 -3.79
C GLN A 852 -12.74 -3.06 -2.60
N ALA A 853 -11.48 -3.44 -2.85
CA ALA A 853 -10.47 -3.64 -1.81
C ALA A 853 -10.27 -2.36 -0.98
N LEU A 854 -10.18 -1.20 -1.63
CA LEU A 854 -10.09 0.10 -0.94
C LEU A 854 -11.30 0.43 -0.07
N SER A 855 -12.49 -0.04 -0.42
CA SER A 855 -13.73 0.27 0.31
C SER A 855 -13.77 -0.36 1.70
N VAL A 856 -13.09 -1.50 1.89
CA VAL A 856 -13.08 -2.27 3.15
C VAL A 856 -11.89 -1.95 4.06
N VAL A 857 -10.92 -1.16 3.58
CA VAL A 857 -9.77 -0.72 4.40
C VAL A 857 -10.23 0.27 5.47
N SER A 858 -10.00 -0.07 6.74
CA SER A 858 -10.44 0.72 7.89
C SER A 858 -9.56 1.92 8.21
N LEU A 859 -8.22 1.80 8.09
CA LEU A 859 -7.32 2.89 8.45
C LEU A 859 -7.26 3.95 7.33
N PRO A 860 -7.62 5.22 7.59
CA PRO A 860 -7.65 6.27 6.58
C PRO A 860 -6.30 6.48 5.87
N ARG A 861 -5.20 6.42 6.61
CA ARG A 861 -3.84 6.51 6.05
C ARG A 861 -3.56 5.40 5.04
N VAL A 862 -3.82 4.15 5.40
CA VAL A 862 -3.63 2.98 4.52
C VAL A 862 -4.52 3.11 3.29
N LYS A 863 -5.79 3.50 3.49
CA LYS A 863 -6.74 3.73 2.39
C LYS A 863 -6.25 4.81 1.42
N LYS A 864 -5.68 5.91 1.91
CA LYS A 864 -5.07 6.96 1.08
C LYS A 864 -3.84 6.45 0.33
N MET A 865 -2.94 5.74 1.01
CA MET A 865 -1.73 5.16 0.42
C MET A 865 -2.07 4.19 -0.73
N LEU A 866 -2.99 3.25 -0.49
CA LEU A 866 -3.46 2.32 -1.52
C LEU A 866 -4.27 3.03 -2.60
N GLY A 867 -5.03 4.08 -2.25
CA GLY A 867 -5.74 4.94 -3.19
C GLY A 867 -4.80 5.62 -4.19
N ASN A 868 -3.64 6.09 -3.72
CA ASN A 868 -2.59 6.65 -4.56
C ASN A 868 -1.98 5.61 -5.51
N LEU A 869 -1.82 4.35 -5.08
CA LEU A 869 -1.41 3.26 -5.98
C LEU A 869 -2.45 2.99 -7.06
N THR A 870 -3.74 2.91 -6.69
CA THR A 870 -4.83 2.74 -7.66
C THR A 870 -4.87 3.91 -8.66
N ALA A 871 -4.74 5.14 -8.17
CA ALA A 871 -4.70 6.33 -9.02
C ALA A 871 -3.53 6.27 -10.01
N LEU A 872 -2.32 5.93 -9.53
CA LEU A 872 -1.13 5.83 -10.38
C LEU A 872 -1.30 4.76 -11.47
N PHE A 873 -1.83 3.58 -11.12
CA PHE A 873 -2.17 2.55 -12.10
C PHE A 873 -3.13 3.08 -13.16
N VAL A 874 -4.20 3.75 -12.75
CA VAL A 874 -5.21 4.27 -13.69
C VAL A 874 -4.62 5.33 -14.62
N LEU A 875 -3.88 6.30 -14.09
CA LEU A 875 -3.31 7.39 -14.90
C LEU A 875 -2.31 6.87 -15.93
N GLU A 876 -1.47 5.90 -15.57
CA GLU A 876 -0.56 5.23 -16.51
C GLU A 876 -1.32 4.49 -17.62
N ARG A 877 -2.45 3.83 -17.31
CA ARG A 877 -3.29 3.17 -18.34
C ARG A 877 -4.05 4.17 -19.21
N ILE A 878 -4.46 5.32 -18.66
CA ILE A 878 -5.04 6.42 -19.43
C ILE A 878 -3.98 6.97 -20.40
N GLU A 879 -2.76 7.24 -19.93
CA GLU A 879 -1.66 7.73 -20.76
C GLU A 879 -1.33 6.76 -21.90
N GLN A 880 -1.17 5.46 -21.60
CA GLN A 880 -0.90 4.42 -22.59
C GLN A 880 -1.99 4.27 -23.66
N ASN A 881 -3.23 4.63 -23.33
CA ASN A 881 -4.39 4.56 -24.23
C ASN A 881 -4.93 5.95 -24.61
N ALA A 882 -4.15 7.01 -24.41
CA ALA A 882 -4.62 8.39 -24.55
C ALA A 882 -5.14 8.68 -25.96
N ALA A 883 -4.47 8.17 -26.99
CA ALA A 883 -4.90 8.33 -28.38
C ALA A 883 -6.34 7.82 -28.60
N TRP A 884 -6.69 6.67 -28.00
CA TRP A 884 -8.04 6.12 -28.06
C TRP A 884 -9.02 7.03 -27.31
N PHE A 885 -8.76 7.36 -26.04
CA PHE A 885 -9.65 8.21 -25.25
C PHE A 885 -9.89 9.60 -25.84
N ILE A 886 -8.85 10.23 -26.41
CA ILE A 886 -8.95 11.51 -27.10
C ILE A 886 -9.80 11.38 -28.37
N SER A 887 -9.55 10.34 -29.20
CA SER A 887 -10.32 10.11 -30.43
C SER A 887 -11.80 9.86 -30.19
N GLU A 888 -12.14 9.34 -29.01
CA GLU A 888 -13.50 9.01 -28.58
C GLU A 888 -14.20 10.18 -27.87
N GLY A 889 -13.53 11.32 -27.71
CA GLY A 889 -14.02 12.50 -27.02
C GLY A 889 -14.19 12.33 -25.51
N LEU A 890 -13.45 11.39 -24.90
CA LEU A 890 -13.56 11.03 -23.49
C LEU A 890 -12.48 11.69 -22.61
N LEU A 891 -11.36 12.12 -23.20
CA LEU A 891 -10.26 12.80 -22.52
C LEU A 891 -9.92 14.09 -23.26
N GLU A 892 -9.97 15.23 -22.58
CA GLU A 892 -9.60 16.53 -23.14
C GLU A 892 -8.08 16.69 -23.27
N LEU A 893 -7.63 17.47 -24.25
CA LEU A 893 -6.19 17.69 -24.52
C LEU A 893 -5.46 18.35 -23.35
N ASP A 894 -6.12 19.26 -22.63
CA ASP A 894 -5.51 19.92 -21.48
C ASP A 894 -5.37 18.97 -20.28
N MET A 895 -6.33 18.07 -20.08
CA MET A 895 -6.18 16.98 -19.10
C MET A 895 -5.03 16.04 -19.47
N TYR A 896 -4.91 15.67 -20.74
CA TYR A 896 -3.79 14.84 -21.21
C TYR A 896 -2.43 15.51 -20.92
N ARG A 897 -2.30 16.83 -21.16
CA ARG A 897 -1.07 17.58 -20.86
C ARG A 897 -0.74 17.64 -19.36
N GLN A 898 -1.73 17.47 -18.48
CA GLN A 898 -1.55 17.48 -17.02
C GLN A 898 -1.13 16.11 -16.46
N LEU A 899 -1.36 15.01 -17.20
CA LEU A 899 -1.12 13.63 -16.71
C LEU A 899 0.29 13.44 -16.13
N GLU A 900 1.33 13.90 -16.82
CA GLU A 900 2.71 13.76 -16.37
C GLU A 900 2.94 14.40 -14.99
N GLY A 901 2.35 15.58 -14.77
CA GLY A 901 2.43 16.30 -13.51
C GLY A 901 1.74 15.53 -12.38
N GLU A 902 0.54 15.03 -12.64
CA GLU A 902 -0.23 14.23 -11.66
C GLU A 902 0.48 12.91 -11.31
N ILE A 903 1.00 12.19 -12.32
CA ILE A 903 1.78 10.97 -12.13
C ILE A 903 3.03 11.25 -11.29
N THR A 904 3.73 12.36 -11.56
CA THR A 904 4.91 12.76 -10.79
C THR A 904 4.56 13.03 -9.33
N VAL A 905 3.47 13.76 -9.07
CA VAL A 905 3.00 14.06 -7.71
C VAL A 905 2.66 12.77 -6.96
N LEU A 906 1.95 11.83 -7.60
CA LEU A 906 1.64 10.53 -7.01
C LEU A 906 2.91 9.74 -6.68
N CYS A 907 3.88 9.68 -7.59
CA CYS A 907 5.15 9.00 -7.36
C CYS A 907 5.92 9.62 -6.19
N ASP A 908 5.93 10.94 -6.08
CA ASP A 908 6.61 11.65 -4.98
C ASP A 908 5.91 11.42 -3.63
N GLN A 909 4.58 11.35 -3.60
CA GLN A 909 3.82 10.97 -2.41
C GLN A 909 4.09 9.51 -2.00
N LEU A 910 4.08 8.57 -2.94
CA LEU A 910 4.36 7.16 -2.68
C LEU A 910 5.79 6.95 -2.16
N ALA A 911 6.76 7.71 -2.68
CA ALA A 911 8.16 7.62 -2.28
C ALA A 911 8.42 7.97 -0.82
N GLN A 912 7.60 8.83 -0.22
CA GLN A 912 7.70 9.19 1.20
C GLN A 912 7.44 8.00 2.13
N HIS A 913 6.79 6.95 1.63
CA HIS A 913 6.45 5.74 2.39
C HIS A 913 7.24 4.51 1.96
N THR A 914 8.38 4.69 1.26
CA THR A 914 9.19 3.57 0.73
C THR A 914 9.48 2.46 1.74
N PRO A 915 9.88 2.71 3.00
CA PRO A 915 10.16 1.63 3.94
C PRO A 915 8.89 0.82 4.32
N LEU A 916 7.71 1.47 4.36
CA LEU A 916 6.44 0.78 4.58
C LEU A 916 6.10 -0.13 3.40
N TRP A 917 6.32 0.34 2.16
CA TRP A 917 6.12 -0.47 0.96
C TRP A 917 7.06 -1.68 0.94
N ILE A 918 8.34 -1.49 1.28
CA ILE A 918 9.30 -2.59 1.38
C ILE A 918 8.86 -3.57 2.47
N ALA A 919 8.38 -3.11 3.62
CA ALA A 919 7.95 -4.01 4.69
C ALA A 919 6.65 -4.78 4.39
N ALA A 920 5.70 -4.16 3.66
CA ALA A 920 4.41 -4.77 3.37
C ALA A 920 4.41 -5.63 2.09
N PHE A 921 5.09 -5.19 1.03
CA PHE A 921 5.20 -5.93 -0.23
C PHE A 921 6.44 -6.82 -0.27
N GLY A 922 7.51 -6.44 0.43
CA GLY A 922 8.73 -7.20 0.46
C GLY A 922 8.56 -8.46 1.29
N TYR A 923 9.00 -9.57 0.72
CA TYR A 923 9.38 -10.73 1.50
C TYR A 923 10.73 -10.41 2.17
N PRO A 924 10.94 -10.69 3.47
CA PRO A 924 12.23 -10.48 4.11
C PRO A 924 13.37 -11.07 3.27
N GLY A 925 14.58 -10.49 3.30
CA GLY A 925 15.73 -11.01 2.55
C GLY A 925 16.00 -12.51 2.81
N SER A 926 15.69 -12.98 4.03
CA SER A 926 15.74 -14.40 4.42
C SER A 926 14.70 -15.29 3.72
N ALA A 927 13.54 -14.73 3.35
CA ALA A 927 12.47 -15.44 2.65
C ALA A 927 12.73 -15.53 1.13
N THR A 928 13.34 -14.50 0.53
CA THR A 928 13.77 -14.58 -0.89
C THR A 928 15.10 -15.29 -1.05
N GLN A 929 15.96 -15.31 -0.01
CA GLN A 929 17.33 -15.80 -0.07
C GLN A 929 18.17 -15.15 -1.19
N ALA A 930 17.78 -13.94 -1.59
CA ALA A 930 18.45 -13.16 -2.62
C ALA A 930 19.39 -12.16 -1.94
N PRO A 931 20.71 -12.16 -2.23
CA PRO A 931 21.65 -11.22 -1.62
C PRO A 931 21.25 -9.75 -1.77
N ILE A 932 20.60 -9.38 -2.88
CA ILE A 932 20.12 -8.01 -3.13
C ILE A 932 19.07 -7.51 -2.12
N GLY A 933 18.43 -8.43 -1.39
CA GLY A 933 17.49 -8.11 -0.33
C GLY A 933 18.12 -7.91 1.06
N ASP A 934 19.43 -8.10 1.21
CA ASP A 934 20.10 -8.01 2.52
C ASP A 934 20.01 -6.60 3.11
N ASP A 935 19.63 -6.53 4.40
CA ASP A 935 19.31 -5.30 5.10
C ASP A 935 20.49 -4.40 5.44
N LEU A 936 21.72 -4.94 5.44
CA LEU A 936 22.91 -4.24 5.91
C LEU A 936 23.88 -3.91 4.78
N ASP A 937 24.26 -4.88 3.95
CA ASP A 937 25.21 -4.67 2.86
C ASP A 937 25.10 -5.71 1.73
N TYR A 938 24.61 -5.26 0.58
CA TYR A 938 24.53 -6.09 -0.63
C TYR A 938 25.90 -6.63 -1.08
N ALA A 939 26.97 -5.83 -0.97
CA ALA A 939 28.28 -6.25 -1.48
C ALA A 939 28.83 -7.42 -0.66
N SER A 940 28.74 -7.35 0.67
CA SER A 940 29.10 -8.44 1.57
C SER A 940 28.19 -9.66 1.37
N ALA A 941 26.87 -9.47 1.33
CA ALA A 941 25.93 -10.57 1.12
C ALA A 941 26.18 -11.32 -0.21
N LEU A 942 26.49 -10.59 -1.28
CA LEU A 942 26.86 -11.18 -2.57
C LEU A 942 28.19 -11.92 -2.48
N ALA A 943 29.19 -11.35 -1.80
CA ALA A 943 30.49 -11.98 -1.62
C ALA A 943 30.36 -13.30 -0.83
N ASP A 944 29.54 -13.32 0.23
CA ASP A 944 29.31 -14.50 1.07
C ASP A 944 28.53 -15.60 0.34
N ALA A 945 27.65 -15.24 -0.59
CA ALA A 945 26.90 -16.20 -1.41
C ALA A 945 27.76 -16.88 -2.50
N LEU A 946 28.95 -16.35 -2.79
CA LEU A 946 29.85 -16.85 -3.84
C LEU A 946 30.99 -17.70 -3.28
N SER A 947 31.44 -18.66 -4.09
CA SER A 947 32.62 -19.47 -3.76
C SER A 947 33.91 -18.76 -4.20
N TRP A 948 34.89 -18.70 -3.29
CA TRP A 948 36.17 -18.04 -3.53
C TRP A 948 37.31 -19.05 -3.66
N ALA A 949 38.10 -18.95 -4.75
CA ALA A 949 39.38 -19.62 -4.86
C ALA A 949 40.48 -18.66 -4.37
N VAL A 950 41.17 -19.02 -3.28
CA VAL A 950 42.27 -18.21 -2.73
C VAL A 950 43.60 -18.71 -3.28
N GLY A 951 44.33 -17.83 -3.98
CA GLY A 951 45.67 -18.15 -4.47
C GLY A 951 46.63 -18.44 -3.31
N ALA A 952 47.41 -19.52 -3.41
CA ALA A 952 48.43 -19.82 -2.40
C ALA A 952 49.44 -18.66 -2.33
N HIS A 953 49.68 -18.12 -1.13
CA HIS A 953 50.75 -17.16 -0.92
C HIS A 953 52.09 -17.83 -1.27
N PRO A 954 52.92 -17.28 -2.18
CA PRO A 954 54.29 -17.72 -2.29
C PRO A 954 54.94 -17.46 -0.92
N GLN A 955 55.37 -18.53 -0.26
CA GLN A 955 56.05 -18.46 1.04
C GLN A 955 57.19 -17.44 0.93
N ARG A 956 57.13 -16.37 1.74
CA ARG A 956 58.20 -15.37 1.88
C ARG A 956 59.37 -15.94 2.65
#